data_AF-A0A534HQN1-F1
#
_entry.id   AF-A0A534HQN1-F1
#
_cell.length_a   1.000
_cell.length_b   1.000
_cell.length_c   1.000
_cell.angle_alpha   90.00
_cell.angle_beta   90.00
_cell.angle_gamma   90.00
#
_symmetry.space_group_name_H-M   'P 1'
#
loop_
_entity.id
_entity.type
_entity.pdbx_description
1 polymer ?
#
loop_
_entity_poly.entity_id
_entity_poly.type
_entity_poly.pdbx_seq_one_letter_code
_entity_poly.pdbx_strand_id
1 'polypeptide(L)'
;MKSSWGFRLVARLYAADLVRAAYLGILGRLPDETGLKTYRAELGRSRSSDSGNLVELLSVFSRSAEHWKKSLEERAEELARAVYTGILQREPGEHEIQAFTARMGDHGELSPLLSAAATSQEHWEKSLARRSRELVLMLYRSLFSRDPDSRALESHAARLASTSNIPDLLSVIGSSNEFWQKQLASRAEELVRVAYQTLLGREPDEGALRAYGAQLREHKSLAELLRAIAHSQEHWEVLMRKRPEELVRTAFSALLNREPDEAALRSHVSQLQKGLGLVGLVAAIARSEEHWGRLLDEHAEPVVGAIFRGLLGREPDNVGLATYATRLKATKDLAGVVAAIGKSPERTRRLQTEEGWPHPAASYDARTWVFLHVQKTAGTSLQNMLVESFGGKVYHKHSDVLHLHSPAELCTYSVFAGHFNHDSLAFIPRRKLSIFTLVREPKQRLLSLYNFWRAHDTNAPGFHERMRLANDLDLETFYRSDEIVYRCDTWNHMTWCIMGDRQWEQWRSLLANTAAQDRARVVESLRAPIRERLHEFCFVGLQEDFAASCRVLFRILGRACPEERADHSVETLSAIHSHFRRLAKPAITAPADQAMAALIELDTLVYEEASSLYAERLVVHGVVAKPPRGRPDLVQPKIRARRAKARGQ
;
A
#
# COMPACT_ATOMS: atom_id res chain seq x y z
N MET A 1 -41.93 66.80 64.59
CA MET A 1 -42.35 68.08 65.21
C MET A 1 -43.84 67.99 65.54
N LYS A 2 -44.23 68.12 66.82
CA LYS A 2 -45.64 68.09 67.24
C LYS A 2 -46.36 69.31 66.63
N SER A 3 -47.37 69.07 65.80
CA SER A 3 -48.09 70.15 65.10
C SER A 3 -48.75 71.09 66.12
N SER A 4 -48.38 72.37 66.07
CA SER A 4 -49.04 73.45 66.82
C SER A 4 -50.53 73.51 66.45
N TRP A 5 -51.39 73.81 67.43
CA TRP A 5 -52.84 73.98 67.24
C TRP A 5 -53.17 75.00 66.13
N GLY A 6 -52.34 76.04 65.98
CA GLY A 6 -52.46 77.03 64.90
C GLY A 6 -52.28 76.44 63.51
N PHE A 7 -51.39 75.45 63.34
CA PHE A 7 -51.18 74.78 62.06
C PHE A 7 -52.41 73.96 61.63
N ARG A 8 -53.14 73.35 62.59
CA ARG A 8 -54.36 72.57 62.28
C ARG A 8 -55.54 73.44 61.86
N LEU A 9 -55.62 74.65 62.41
CA LEU A 9 -56.64 75.63 62.04
C LEU A 9 -56.37 76.20 60.64
N VAL A 10 -55.12 76.57 60.36
CA VAL A 10 -54.67 77.03 59.03
C VAL A 10 -54.83 75.93 57.98
N ALA A 11 -54.42 74.68 58.27
CA ALA A 11 -54.58 73.56 57.34
C ALA A 11 -56.04 73.25 57.00
N ARG A 12 -57.00 73.51 57.92
CA ARG A 12 -58.45 73.34 57.65
C ARG A 12 -59.04 74.49 56.84
N LEU A 13 -58.67 75.73 57.15
CA LEU A 13 -59.17 76.91 56.43
C LEU A 13 -58.62 76.97 55.00
N TYR A 14 -57.36 76.57 54.80
CA TYR A 14 -56.68 76.56 53.51
C TYR A 14 -56.57 75.16 52.90
N ALA A 15 -57.36 74.18 53.35
CA ALA A 15 -57.28 72.79 52.87
C ALA A 15 -57.43 72.70 51.35
N ALA A 16 -58.38 73.44 50.77
CA ALA A 16 -58.58 73.48 49.33
C ALA A 16 -57.37 74.07 48.59
N ASP A 17 -56.76 75.12 49.12
CA ASP A 17 -55.61 75.78 48.53
C ASP A 17 -54.33 74.95 48.69
N LEU A 18 -54.18 74.24 49.81
CA LEU A 18 -53.07 73.31 50.04
C LEU A 18 -53.15 72.07 49.15
N VAL A 19 -54.35 71.51 48.94
CA VAL A 19 -54.56 70.42 47.96
C VAL A 19 -54.26 70.93 46.56
N ARG A 20 -54.78 72.11 46.19
CA ARG A 20 -54.47 72.74 44.88
C ARG A 20 -52.99 73.00 44.71
N ALA A 21 -52.31 73.50 45.74
CA ALA A 21 -50.87 73.75 45.72
C ALA A 21 -50.04 72.45 45.69
N ALA A 22 -50.50 71.38 46.34
CA ALA A 22 -49.86 70.07 46.25
C ALA A 22 -50.07 69.42 44.88
N TYR A 23 -51.27 69.51 44.30
CA TYR A 23 -51.55 69.07 42.94
C TYR A 23 -50.76 69.88 41.90
N LEU A 24 -50.74 71.21 42.01
CA LEU A 24 -49.95 72.07 41.12
C LEU A 24 -48.44 71.88 41.34
N GLY A 25 -47.99 71.80 42.58
CA GLY A 25 -46.58 71.73 42.93
C GLY A 25 -45.94 70.36 42.70
N ILE A 26 -46.68 69.26 42.93
CA ILE A 26 -46.16 67.88 42.78
C ILE A 26 -46.62 67.24 41.46
N LEU A 27 -47.85 67.50 41.03
CA LEU A 27 -48.46 66.88 39.84
C LEU A 27 -48.60 67.86 38.65
N GLY A 28 -48.31 69.15 38.82
CA GLY A 28 -48.32 70.17 37.74
C GLY A 28 -49.68 70.55 37.17
N ARG A 29 -50.78 70.11 37.78
CA ARG A 29 -52.14 70.41 37.30
C ARG A 29 -53.05 70.76 38.46
N LEU A 30 -54.22 71.32 38.15
CA LEU A 30 -55.27 71.48 39.16
C LEU A 30 -55.94 70.12 39.46
N PRO A 31 -56.39 69.90 40.70
CA PRO A 31 -57.17 68.72 41.04
C PRO A 31 -58.51 68.74 40.30
N ASP A 32 -58.98 67.58 39.90
CA ASP A 32 -60.36 67.38 39.43
C ASP A 32 -61.33 67.48 40.62
N GLU A 33 -62.63 67.58 40.35
CA GLU A 33 -63.63 67.75 41.41
C GLU A 33 -63.58 66.60 42.44
N THR A 34 -63.32 65.38 41.98
CA THR A 34 -63.21 64.20 42.82
C THR A 34 -61.95 64.24 43.69
N GLY A 35 -60.77 64.49 43.10
CA GLY A 35 -59.51 64.59 43.84
C GLY A 35 -59.50 65.75 44.83
N LEU A 36 -60.02 66.91 44.44
CA LEU A 36 -60.12 68.07 45.34
C LEU A 36 -61.03 67.76 46.54
N LYS A 37 -62.14 67.04 46.32
CA LYS A 37 -63.09 66.67 47.38
C LYS A 37 -62.51 65.62 48.33
N THR A 38 -61.86 64.59 47.81
CA THR A 38 -61.28 63.49 48.59
C THR A 38 -60.15 63.98 49.49
N TYR A 39 -59.13 64.64 48.93
CA TYR A 39 -57.96 65.06 49.70
C TYR A 39 -58.23 66.25 50.64
N ARG A 40 -59.22 67.10 50.32
CA ARG A 40 -59.73 68.12 51.24
C ARG A 40 -60.41 67.51 52.47
N ALA A 41 -61.15 66.42 52.28
CA ALA A 41 -61.82 65.72 53.38
C ALA A 41 -60.81 65.01 54.30
N GLU A 42 -59.72 64.48 53.73
CA GLU A 42 -58.63 63.82 54.46
C GLU A 42 -57.79 64.80 55.29
N LEU A 43 -57.41 65.97 54.74
CA LEU A 43 -56.73 67.03 55.51
C LEU A 43 -57.59 67.60 56.66
N GLY A 44 -58.91 67.43 56.59
CA GLY A 44 -59.87 67.93 57.58
C GLY A 44 -60.16 66.97 58.75
N ARG A 45 -59.77 65.70 58.68
CA ARG A 45 -60.06 64.68 59.70
C ARG A 45 -58.78 64.04 60.24
N SER A 46 -58.20 64.60 61.30
CA SER A 46 -57.42 63.77 62.22
C SER A 46 -57.57 64.21 63.67
N ARG A 47 -58.02 63.26 64.50
CA ARG A 47 -58.14 63.36 65.98
C ARG A 47 -57.06 62.53 66.69
N SER A 48 -56.12 61.93 65.97
CA SER A 48 -54.98 61.17 66.53
C SER A 48 -53.64 61.85 66.22
N SER A 49 -52.66 61.67 67.11
CA SER A 49 -51.34 62.30 67.04
C SER A 49 -50.36 61.66 66.06
N ASP A 50 -50.78 60.65 65.30
CA ASP A 50 -50.00 60.04 64.23
C ASP A 50 -50.69 60.23 62.87
N SER A 51 -49.91 60.78 61.93
CA SER A 51 -50.11 60.88 60.47
C SER A 51 -51.55 61.07 59.98
N GLY A 52 -51.96 62.33 59.86
CA GLY A 52 -53.04 62.78 58.98
C GLY A 52 -52.73 64.21 58.56
N ASN A 53 -51.49 64.40 58.14
CA ASN A 53 -50.82 65.70 58.05
C ASN A 53 -50.31 65.83 56.63
N LEU A 54 -50.30 67.04 56.07
CA LEU A 54 -49.84 67.38 54.71
C LEU A 54 -48.72 66.47 54.17
N VAL A 55 -47.76 66.08 55.02
CA VAL A 55 -46.72 65.06 54.78
C VAL A 55 -47.20 63.78 54.11
N GLU A 56 -48.32 63.18 54.55
CA GLU A 56 -48.85 61.93 54.00
C GLU A 56 -49.50 62.15 52.62
N LEU A 57 -50.22 63.25 52.44
CA LEU A 57 -50.73 63.66 51.12
C LEU A 57 -49.58 63.92 50.15
N LEU A 58 -48.54 64.66 50.57
CA LEU A 58 -47.35 64.89 49.77
C LEU A 58 -46.60 63.56 49.51
N SER A 59 -46.62 62.61 50.46
CA SER A 59 -46.01 61.28 50.30
C SER A 59 -46.81 60.36 49.37
N VAL A 60 -48.13 60.47 49.34
CA VAL A 60 -49.00 59.73 48.42
C VAL A 60 -48.83 60.30 47.03
N PHE A 61 -48.80 61.63 46.88
CA PHE A 61 -48.56 62.26 45.59
C PHE A 61 -47.15 61.96 45.10
N SER A 62 -46.11 62.04 45.94
CA SER A 62 -44.74 61.73 45.53
C SER A 62 -44.49 60.26 45.17
N ARG A 63 -45.38 59.34 45.56
CA ARG A 63 -45.32 57.92 45.18
C ARG A 63 -46.38 57.52 44.16
N SER A 64 -47.20 58.47 43.72
CA SER A 64 -48.27 58.20 42.75
C SER A 64 -47.67 57.86 41.39
N ALA A 65 -48.33 56.98 40.63
CA ALA A 65 -47.95 56.69 39.25
C ALA A 65 -47.93 57.95 38.37
N GLU A 66 -48.74 58.95 38.71
CA GLU A 66 -48.81 60.24 38.02
C GLU A 66 -47.59 61.13 38.31
N HIS A 67 -47.18 61.25 39.57
CA HIS A 67 -45.92 61.93 39.91
C HIS A 67 -44.71 61.18 39.38
N TRP A 68 -44.74 59.85 39.40
CA TRP A 68 -43.68 59.03 38.81
C TRP A 68 -43.60 59.24 37.30
N LYS A 69 -44.74 59.23 36.59
CA LYS A 69 -44.82 59.57 35.16
C LYS A 69 -44.27 60.97 34.89
N LYS A 70 -44.70 61.98 35.66
CA LYS A 70 -44.22 63.36 35.54
C LYS A 70 -42.73 63.51 35.86
N SER A 71 -42.23 62.85 36.90
CA SER A 71 -40.81 62.86 37.27
C SER A 71 -39.94 62.16 36.22
N LEU A 72 -40.46 61.09 35.60
CA LEU A 72 -39.82 60.43 34.47
C LEU A 72 -39.85 61.30 33.20
N GLU A 73 -40.92 62.05 32.95
CA GLU A 73 -41.03 63.01 31.85
C GLU A 73 -40.06 64.20 32.03
N GLU A 74 -40.01 64.79 33.23
CA GLU A 74 -39.09 65.88 33.58
C GLU A 74 -37.62 65.45 33.47
N ARG A 75 -37.34 64.15 33.65
CA ARG A 75 -36.01 63.56 33.56
C ARG A 75 -35.81 62.71 32.30
N ALA A 76 -36.70 62.82 31.32
CA ALA A 76 -36.68 61.97 30.13
C ALA A 76 -35.35 62.11 29.37
N GLU A 77 -34.82 63.33 29.27
CA GLU A 77 -33.52 63.55 28.65
C GLU A 77 -32.37 62.88 29.42
N GLU A 78 -32.32 63.02 30.75
CA GLU A 78 -31.29 62.37 31.58
C GLU A 78 -31.36 60.84 31.45
N LEU A 79 -32.57 60.28 31.42
CA LEU A 79 -32.79 58.84 31.29
C LEU A 79 -32.43 58.33 29.90
N ALA A 80 -32.76 59.06 28.83
CA ALA A 80 -32.30 58.75 27.48
C ALA A 80 -30.77 58.70 27.44
N ARG A 81 -30.10 59.73 27.96
CA ARG A 81 -28.64 59.76 28.04
C ARG A 81 -28.10 58.60 28.86
N ALA A 82 -28.69 58.29 30.00
CA ALA A 82 -28.27 57.16 30.83
C ALA A 82 -28.43 55.81 30.13
N VAL A 83 -29.51 55.61 29.36
CA VAL A 83 -29.73 54.36 28.60
C VAL A 83 -28.78 54.26 27.42
N TYR A 84 -28.61 55.33 26.65
CA TYR A 84 -27.69 55.36 25.51
C TYR A 84 -26.24 55.23 25.96
N THR A 85 -25.83 55.93 27.01
CA THR A 85 -24.47 55.81 27.56
C THR A 85 -24.26 54.49 28.29
N GLY A 86 -25.27 53.96 28.99
CA GLY A 86 -25.19 52.68 29.71
C GLY A 86 -25.20 51.45 28.81
N ILE A 87 -26.17 51.36 27.90
CA ILE A 87 -26.41 50.18 27.03
C ILE A 87 -25.67 50.30 25.70
N LEU A 88 -25.68 51.48 25.10
CA LEU A 88 -25.07 51.75 23.80
C LEU A 88 -23.69 52.40 23.93
N GLN A 89 -23.24 52.87 25.09
CA GLN A 89 -21.91 53.48 25.27
C GLN A 89 -21.64 54.65 24.31
N ARG A 90 -22.65 55.48 24.04
CA ARG A 90 -22.52 56.75 23.31
C ARG A 90 -23.55 57.77 23.79
N GLU A 91 -23.32 59.04 23.50
CA GLU A 91 -24.35 60.06 23.67
C GLU A 91 -25.45 59.91 22.60
N PRO A 92 -26.73 60.09 22.97
CA PRO A 92 -27.83 60.16 22.02
C PRO A 92 -27.78 61.47 21.23
N GLY A 93 -28.17 61.42 19.94
CA GLY A 93 -28.32 62.62 19.11
C GLY A 93 -29.58 63.42 19.47
N GLU A 94 -29.63 64.70 19.07
CA GLU A 94 -30.76 65.59 19.39
C GLU A 94 -32.11 65.02 18.94
N HIS A 95 -32.18 64.39 17.76
CA HIS A 95 -33.40 63.75 17.27
C HIS A 95 -33.81 62.51 18.07
N GLU A 96 -32.85 61.74 18.61
CA GLU A 96 -33.12 60.56 19.44
C GLU A 96 -33.63 60.98 20.83
N ILE A 97 -33.05 62.04 21.38
CA ILE A 97 -33.54 62.68 22.61
C ILE A 97 -34.96 63.21 22.38
N GLN A 98 -35.19 63.96 21.30
CA GLN A 98 -36.52 64.50 20.97
C GLN A 98 -37.57 63.40 20.77
N ALA A 99 -37.23 62.33 20.05
CA ALA A 99 -38.12 61.20 19.82
C ALA A 99 -38.43 60.42 21.12
N PHE A 100 -37.44 60.26 22.01
CA PHE A 100 -37.67 59.63 23.31
C PHE A 100 -38.53 60.50 24.22
N THR A 101 -38.21 61.79 24.34
CA THR A 101 -38.97 62.74 25.16
C THR A 101 -40.43 62.85 24.70
N ALA A 102 -40.68 62.85 23.39
CA ALA A 102 -42.04 62.80 22.84
C ALA A 102 -42.79 61.52 23.23
N ARG A 103 -42.16 60.35 23.08
CA ARG A 103 -42.77 59.04 23.44
C ARG A 103 -42.97 58.89 24.96
N MET A 104 -42.10 59.48 25.76
CA MET A 104 -42.22 59.54 27.21
C MET A 104 -43.41 60.38 27.64
N GLY A 105 -43.68 61.52 26.97
CA GLY A 105 -44.87 62.34 27.24
C GLY A 105 -46.19 61.63 26.93
N ASP A 106 -46.23 60.80 25.89
CA ASP A 106 -47.44 60.06 25.51
C ASP A 106 -47.73 58.90 26.49
N HIS A 107 -46.73 58.08 26.81
CA HIS A 107 -46.95 56.79 27.50
C HIS A 107 -46.33 56.67 28.90
N GLY A 108 -45.31 57.46 29.26
CA GLY A 108 -44.71 57.47 30.60
C GLY A 108 -43.91 56.22 31.00
N GLU A 109 -43.44 55.41 30.03
CA GLU A 109 -42.78 54.11 30.29
C GLU A 109 -41.34 54.04 29.76
N LEU A 110 -40.40 53.62 30.61
CA LEU A 110 -38.98 53.43 30.27
C LEU A 110 -38.68 52.07 29.60
N SER A 111 -39.50 51.05 29.88
CA SER A 111 -39.30 49.67 29.43
C SER A 111 -39.17 49.52 27.91
N PRO A 112 -39.97 50.21 27.06
CA PRO A 112 -39.82 50.11 25.62
C PRO A 112 -38.46 50.63 25.11
N LEU A 113 -37.89 51.67 25.74
CA LEU A 113 -36.56 52.18 25.37
C LEU A 113 -35.46 51.21 25.79
N LEU A 114 -35.51 50.69 27.03
CA LEU A 114 -34.54 49.68 27.49
C LEU A 114 -34.56 48.45 26.60
N SER A 115 -35.76 47.97 26.23
CA SER A 115 -35.93 46.85 25.31
C SER A 115 -35.36 47.18 23.92
N ALA A 116 -35.78 48.31 23.33
CA ALA A 116 -35.30 48.73 22.01
C ALA A 116 -33.78 48.92 21.96
N ALA A 117 -33.17 49.52 23.00
CA ALA A 117 -31.72 49.68 23.10
C ALA A 117 -31.03 48.32 23.27
N ALA A 118 -31.51 47.46 24.16
CA ALA A 118 -30.92 46.14 24.42
C ALA A 118 -31.05 45.17 23.22
N THR A 119 -32.09 45.30 22.39
CA THR A 119 -32.27 44.47 21.18
C THR A 119 -31.80 45.16 19.91
N SER A 120 -31.27 46.39 20.00
CA SER A 120 -30.83 47.17 18.85
C SER A 120 -29.64 46.50 18.15
N GLN A 121 -29.55 46.70 16.84
CA GLN A 121 -28.39 46.28 16.06
C GLN A 121 -27.10 46.92 16.61
N GLU A 122 -27.14 48.18 17.06
CA GLU A 122 -25.99 48.86 17.64
C GLU A 122 -25.49 48.19 18.94
N HIS A 123 -26.39 47.79 19.84
CA HIS A 123 -26.02 47.03 21.04
C HIS A 123 -25.45 45.67 20.69
N TRP A 124 -26.04 45.00 19.69
CA TRP A 124 -25.53 43.73 19.17
C TRP A 124 -24.12 43.87 18.61
N GLU A 125 -23.85 44.84 17.75
CA GLU A 125 -22.53 45.12 17.15
C GLU A 125 -21.48 45.43 18.23
N LYS A 126 -21.80 46.30 19.20
CA LYS A 126 -20.90 46.64 20.32
C LYS A 126 -20.63 45.45 21.24
N SER A 127 -21.64 44.64 21.51
CA SER A 127 -21.50 43.42 22.32
C SER A 127 -20.68 42.36 21.59
N LEU A 128 -20.88 42.21 20.28
CA LEU A 128 -20.12 41.30 19.43
C LEU A 128 -18.65 41.70 19.35
N ALA A 129 -18.35 43.00 19.22
CA ALA A 129 -16.99 43.51 19.21
C ALA A 129 -16.23 43.17 20.50
N ARG A 130 -16.90 43.28 21.66
CA ARG A 130 -16.32 42.96 22.98
C ARG A 130 -16.06 41.46 23.16
N ARG A 131 -16.94 40.61 22.63
CA ARG A 131 -16.86 39.14 22.74
C ARG A 131 -16.25 38.46 21.52
N SER A 132 -15.71 39.25 20.58
CA SER A 132 -15.15 38.77 19.32
C SER A 132 -14.13 37.65 19.52
N ARG A 133 -13.24 37.80 20.51
CA ARG A 133 -12.23 36.81 20.89
C ARG A 133 -12.85 35.49 21.37
N GLU A 134 -13.87 35.53 22.22
CA GLU A 134 -14.56 34.34 22.73
C GLU A 134 -15.30 33.59 21.62
N LEU A 135 -15.98 34.34 20.73
CA LEU A 135 -16.70 33.77 19.60
C LEU A 135 -15.77 33.08 18.61
N VAL A 136 -14.60 33.67 18.32
CA VAL A 136 -13.57 33.04 17.47
C VAL A 136 -13.06 31.74 18.10
N LEU A 137 -12.82 31.71 19.41
CA LEU A 137 -12.44 30.48 20.12
C LEU A 137 -13.51 29.39 19.99
N MET A 138 -14.78 29.73 20.22
CA MET A 138 -15.90 28.78 20.08
C MET A 138 -16.03 28.24 18.66
N LEU A 139 -15.89 29.12 17.65
CA LEU A 139 -15.91 28.76 16.24
C LEU A 139 -14.78 27.78 15.90
N TYR A 140 -13.56 28.05 16.35
CA TYR A 140 -12.42 27.16 16.10
C TYR A 140 -12.56 25.82 16.82
N ARG A 141 -13.05 25.80 18.06
CA ARG A 141 -13.34 24.55 18.77
C ARG A 141 -14.42 23.73 18.07
N SER A 142 -15.46 24.38 17.56
CA SER A 142 -16.54 23.74 16.82
C SER A 142 -16.07 23.18 15.47
N LEU A 143 -15.40 24.00 14.67
CA LEU A 143 -15.00 23.64 13.29
C LEU A 143 -13.73 22.79 13.26
N PHE A 144 -12.74 23.08 14.10
CA PHE A 144 -11.41 22.48 14.06
C PHE A 144 -11.11 21.57 15.24
N SER A 145 -11.89 21.60 16.32
CA SER A 145 -11.64 20.82 17.55
C SER A 145 -10.32 21.19 18.24
N ARG A 146 -9.87 22.43 18.04
CA ARG A 146 -8.66 23.01 18.65
C ARG A 146 -8.83 24.51 18.86
N ASP A 147 -7.94 25.11 19.66
CA ASP A 147 -7.83 26.55 19.75
C ASP A 147 -7.02 27.11 18.56
N PRO A 148 -7.38 28.30 18.04
CA PRO A 148 -6.58 29.03 17.06
C PRO A 148 -5.25 29.48 17.66
N ASP A 149 -4.22 29.66 16.82
CA ASP A 149 -2.99 30.31 17.28
C ASP A 149 -3.25 31.80 17.62
N SER A 150 -2.30 32.40 18.34
CA SER A 150 -2.43 33.77 18.84
C SER A 150 -2.63 34.79 17.71
N ARG A 151 -1.96 34.62 16.56
CA ARG A 151 -2.05 35.54 15.43
C ARG A 151 -3.40 35.43 14.72
N ALA A 152 -3.89 34.22 14.48
CA ALA A 152 -5.20 33.95 13.90
C ALA A 152 -6.32 34.44 14.83
N LEU A 153 -6.19 34.19 16.14
CA LEU A 153 -7.14 34.66 17.14
C LEU A 153 -7.23 36.19 17.14
N GLU A 154 -6.09 36.88 17.19
CA GLU A 154 -6.07 38.35 17.19
C GLU A 154 -6.58 38.94 15.88
N SER A 155 -6.18 38.38 14.73
CA SER A 155 -6.61 38.86 13.42
C SER A 155 -8.12 38.67 13.20
N HIS A 156 -8.64 37.48 13.49
CA HIS A 156 -10.07 37.19 13.33
C HIS A 156 -10.93 37.93 14.36
N ALA A 157 -10.46 38.07 15.61
CA ALA A 157 -11.17 38.85 16.62
C ALA A 157 -11.20 40.34 16.26
N ALA A 158 -10.08 40.91 15.79
CA ALA A 158 -10.02 42.31 15.34
C ALA A 158 -10.93 42.55 14.13
N ARG A 159 -10.94 41.64 13.16
CA ARG A 159 -11.86 41.71 12.00
C ARG A 159 -13.32 41.63 12.45
N LEU A 160 -13.67 40.67 13.30
CA LEU A 160 -15.04 40.51 13.80
C LEU A 160 -15.48 41.73 14.62
N ALA A 161 -14.56 42.35 15.36
CA ALA A 161 -14.83 43.56 16.13
C ALA A 161 -15.01 44.81 15.25
N SER A 162 -14.38 44.88 14.08
CA SER A 162 -14.52 46.02 13.17
C SER A 162 -15.71 45.88 12.21
N THR A 163 -16.00 44.66 11.74
CA THR A 163 -17.05 44.44 10.73
C THR A 163 -18.39 44.00 11.31
N SER A 164 -18.40 43.46 12.53
CA SER A 164 -19.57 42.80 13.16
C SER A 164 -20.27 41.77 12.27
N ASN A 165 -19.56 41.19 11.29
CA ASN A 165 -20.13 40.33 10.27
C ASN A 165 -19.64 38.88 10.44
N ILE A 166 -20.43 38.07 11.14
CA ILE A 166 -20.14 36.63 11.33
C ILE A 166 -20.11 35.87 9.99
N PRO A 167 -21.06 36.08 9.03
CA PRO A 167 -20.98 35.46 7.71
C PRO A 167 -19.66 35.72 6.96
N ASP A 168 -19.12 36.94 7.03
CA ASP A 168 -17.81 37.24 6.45
C ASP A 168 -16.70 36.41 7.11
N LEU A 169 -16.67 36.35 8.45
CA LEU A 169 -15.69 35.54 9.17
C LEU A 169 -15.81 34.05 8.81
N LEU A 170 -17.02 33.51 8.72
CA LEU A 170 -17.27 32.13 8.30
C LEU A 170 -16.81 31.88 6.86
N SER A 171 -17.01 32.84 5.95
CA SER A 171 -16.52 32.77 4.57
C SER A 171 -14.99 32.72 4.52
N VAL A 172 -14.31 33.54 5.34
CA VAL A 172 -12.84 33.57 5.44
C VAL A 172 -12.30 32.26 6.01
N ILE A 173 -12.91 31.74 7.08
CA ILE A 173 -12.52 30.45 7.67
C ILE A 173 -12.81 29.31 6.69
N GLY A 174 -13.97 29.33 6.02
CA GLY A 174 -14.40 28.30 5.07
C GLY A 174 -13.56 28.29 3.78
N SER A 175 -12.97 29.42 3.39
CA SER A 175 -12.03 29.51 2.26
C SER A 175 -10.57 29.25 2.67
N SER A 176 -10.29 29.06 3.96
CA SER A 176 -8.93 28.80 4.44
C SER A 176 -8.41 27.42 4.01
N ASN A 177 -7.11 27.34 3.75
CA ASN A 177 -6.45 26.08 3.43
C ASN A 177 -6.62 25.04 4.55
N GLU A 178 -6.64 25.46 5.82
CA GLU A 178 -6.86 24.55 6.95
C GLU A 178 -8.25 23.92 6.93
N PHE A 179 -9.30 24.70 6.65
CA PHE A 179 -10.65 24.19 6.50
C PHE A 179 -10.74 23.20 5.34
N TRP A 180 -10.20 23.56 4.17
CA TRP A 180 -10.14 22.66 3.01
C TRP A 180 -9.40 21.35 3.32
N GLN A 181 -8.24 21.42 3.97
CA GLN A 181 -7.46 20.25 4.38
C GLN A 181 -8.22 19.35 5.36
N LYS A 182 -8.98 19.94 6.30
CA LYS A 182 -9.82 19.16 7.23
C LYS A 182 -10.98 18.49 6.51
N GLN A 183 -11.63 19.17 5.56
CA GLN A 183 -12.71 18.60 4.75
C GLN A 183 -12.21 17.47 3.82
N LEU A 184 -11.03 17.62 3.21
CA LEU A 184 -10.40 16.57 2.40
C LEU A 184 -10.14 15.30 3.23
N ALA A 185 -9.64 15.46 4.46
CA ALA A 185 -9.38 14.34 5.35
C ALA A 185 -10.66 13.65 5.84
N SER A 186 -11.71 14.41 6.17
CA SER A 186 -12.97 13.84 6.67
C SER A 186 -13.79 13.14 5.58
N ARG A 187 -13.67 13.58 4.33
CA ARG A 187 -14.39 13.02 3.17
C ARG A 187 -13.50 12.19 2.25
N ALA A 188 -12.37 11.71 2.74
CA ALA A 188 -11.35 11.07 1.90
C ALA A 188 -11.91 9.90 1.08
N GLU A 189 -12.70 9.01 1.71
CA GLU A 189 -13.28 7.85 1.03
C GLU A 189 -14.34 8.23 -0.01
N GLU A 190 -15.17 9.24 0.26
CA GLU A 190 -16.15 9.76 -0.69
C GLU A 190 -15.46 10.33 -1.94
N LEU A 191 -14.41 11.13 -1.74
CA LEU A 191 -13.65 11.74 -2.82
C LEU A 191 -12.91 10.70 -3.68
N VAL A 192 -12.39 9.64 -3.05
CA VAL A 192 -11.79 8.52 -3.79
C VAL A 192 -12.83 7.81 -4.65
N ARG A 193 -14.04 7.55 -4.13
CA ARG A 193 -15.13 6.95 -4.92
C ARG A 193 -15.50 7.81 -6.13
N VAL A 194 -15.67 9.12 -5.92
CA VAL A 194 -15.97 10.06 -7.02
C VAL A 194 -14.84 10.07 -8.06
N ALA A 195 -13.57 10.08 -7.62
CA ALA A 195 -12.44 10.04 -8.54
C ALA A 195 -12.42 8.73 -9.36
N TYR A 196 -12.67 7.59 -8.73
CA TYR A 196 -12.75 6.29 -9.39
C TYR A 196 -13.91 6.21 -10.40
N GLN A 197 -15.10 6.63 -10.01
CA GLN A 197 -16.24 6.69 -10.92
C GLN A 197 -15.96 7.62 -12.12
N THR A 198 -15.35 8.77 -11.87
CA THR A 198 -15.12 9.78 -12.93
C THR A 198 -14.01 9.38 -13.88
N LEU A 199 -12.87 8.89 -13.36
CA LEU A 199 -11.68 8.59 -14.15
C LEU A 199 -11.67 7.18 -14.73
N LEU A 200 -12.28 6.21 -14.03
CA LEU A 200 -12.22 4.79 -14.37
C LEU A 200 -13.59 4.19 -14.70
N GLY A 201 -14.70 4.84 -14.32
CA GLY A 201 -16.05 4.37 -14.63
C GLY A 201 -16.53 3.22 -13.75
N ARG A 202 -15.90 2.99 -12.59
CA ARG A 202 -16.25 1.92 -11.64
C ARG A 202 -16.07 2.35 -10.19
N GLU A 203 -16.59 1.55 -9.26
CA GLU A 203 -16.28 1.69 -7.83
C GLU A 203 -14.84 1.21 -7.50
N PRO A 204 -14.16 1.84 -6.53
CA PRO A 204 -12.91 1.32 -5.99
C PRO A 204 -13.17 0.03 -5.19
N ASP A 205 -12.23 -0.92 -5.27
CA ASP A 205 -12.22 -2.05 -4.34
C ASP A 205 -11.80 -1.60 -2.94
N GLU A 206 -11.98 -2.47 -1.94
CA GLU A 206 -11.68 -2.11 -0.55
C GLU A 206 -10.20 -1.80 -0.31
N GLY A 207 -9.29 -2.46 -1.04
CA GLY A 207 -7.86 -2.21 -0.93
C GLY A 207 -7.50 -0.81 -1.42
N ALA A 208 -7.96 -0.47 -2.62
CA ALA A 208 -7.79 0.84 -3.23
C ALA A 208 -8.43 1.96 -2.39
N LEU A 209 -9.66 1.75 -1.89
CA LEU A 209 -10.35 2.72 -1.06
C LEU A 209 -9.58 3.00 0.24
N ARG A 210 -9.06 1.96 0.90
CA ARG A 210 -8.23 2.11 2.11
C ARG A 210 -6.92 2.82 1.81
N ALA A 211 -6.21 2.41 0.75
CA ALA A 211 -4.90 2.97 0.39
C ALA A 211 -4.98 4.44 -0.01
N TYR A 212 -5.81 4.78 -1.00
CA TYR A 212 -5.98 6.16 -1.46
C TYR A 212 -6.69 7.03 -0.41
N GLY A 213 -7.60 6.47 0.38
CA GLY A 213 -8.22 7.17 1.50
C GLY A 213 -7.23 7.50 2.63
N ALA A 214 -6.25 6.63 2.90
CA ALA A 214 -5.15 6.93 3.81
C ALA A 214 -4.21 8.00 3.23
N GLN A 215 -3.81 7.86 1.96
CA GLN A 215 -2.95 8.82 1.26
C GLN A 215 -3.57 10.23 1.25
N LEU A 216 -4.87 10.35 0.95
CA LEU A 216 -5.55 11.64 0.93
C LEU A 216 -5.68 12.26 2.34
N ARG A 217 -5.80 11.45 3.40
CA ARG A 217 -5.78 11.94 4.80
C ARG A 217 -4.41 12.46 5.22
N GLU A 218 -3.35 11.82 4.74
CA GLU A 218 -1.97 12.20 5.06
C GLU A 218 -1.52 13.44 4.28
N HIS A 219 -1.55 13.38 2.95
CA HIS A 219 -1.03 14.43 2.09
C HIS A 219 -2.00 15.59 1.88
N LYS A 220 -3.30 15.36 2.12
CA LYS A 220 -4.38 16.37 2.01
C LYS A 220 -4.37 17.12 0.68
N SER A 221 -4.09 16.40 -0.41
CA SER A 221 -3.98 16.93 -1.77
C SER A 221 -4.82 16.12 -2.75
N LEU A 222 -5.92 16.72 -3.23
CA LEU A 222 -6.76 16.12 -4.27
C LEU A 222 -6.01 16.03 -5.61
N ALA A 223 -5.14 17.00 -5.90
CA ALA A 223 -4.34 17.01 -7.12
C ALA A 223 -3.38 15.81 -7.20
N GLU A 224 -2.79 15.41 -6.06
CA GLU A 224 -1.94 14.22 -5.99
C GLU A 224 -2.74 12.93 -6.15
N LEU A 225 -3.93 12.83 -5.53
CA LEU A 225 -4.83 11.69 -5.73
C LEU A 225 -5.21 11.53 -7.22
N LEU A 226 -5.69 12.61 -7.85
CA LEU A 226 -6.06 12.59 -9.26
C LEU A 226 -4.87 12.25 -10.15
N ARG A 227 -3.67 12.76 -9.83
CA ARG A 227 -2.43 12.43 -10.54
C ARG A 227 -2.08 10.95 -10.40
N ALA A 228 -2.19 10.38 -9.20
CA ALA A 228 -1.89 8.98 -8.94
C ALA A 228 -2.83 8.06 -9.72
N ILE A 229 -4.13 8.35 -9.72
CA ILE A 229 -5.12 7.59 -10.50
C ILE A 229 -4.88 7.79 -12.00
N ALA A 230 -4.62 9.01 -12.46
CA ALA A 230 -4.39 9.29 -13.89
C ALA A 230 -3.12 8.62 -14.45
N HIS A 231 -2.10 8.39 -13.63
CA HIS A 231 -0.89 7.65 -14.03
C HIS A 231 -1.01 6.13 -13.84
N SER A 232 -2.14 5.64 -13.34
CA SER A 232 -2.35 4.20 -13.21
C SER A 232 -2.46 3.54 -14.58
N GLN A 233 -1.98 2.29 -14.67
CA GLN A 233 -2.14 1.47 -15.87
C GLN A 233 -3.63 1.35 -16.25
N GLU A 234 -4.51 1.22 -15.25
CA GLU A 234 -5.95 1.10 -15.46
C GLU A 234 -6.56 2.35 -16.12
N HIS A 235 -6.16 3.55 -15.68
CA HIS A 235 -6.63 4.78 -16.34
C HIS A 235 -6.17 4.86 -17.78
N TRP A 236 -4.91 4.49 -18.05
CA TRP A 236 -4.37 4.40 -19.41
C TRP A 236 -5.18 3.42 -20.27
N GLU A 237 -5.53 2.25 -19.74
CA GLU A 237 -6.35 1.25 -20.44
C GLU A 237 -7.75 1.77 -20.75
N VAL A 238 -8.41 2.46 -19.80
CA VAL A 238 -9.72 3.09 -20.02
C VAL A 238 -9.65 4.17 -21.10
N LEU A 239 -8.63 5.03 -21.06
CA LEU A 239 -8.45 6.12 -22.01
C LEU A 239 -8.17 5.59 -23.42
N MET A 240 -7.37 4.52 -23.52
CA MET A 240 -7.08 3.82 -24.77
C MET A 240 -8.31 3.10 -25.35
N ARG A 241 -9.19 2.53 -24.52
CA ARG A 241 -10.47 1.95 -24.99
C ARG A 241 -11.43 2.99 -25.54
N LYS A 242 -11.37 4.23 -25.06
CA LYS A 242 -12.17 5.35 -25.59
C LYS A 242 -11.66 5.88 -26.93
N ARG A 243 -10.42 5.54 -27.32
CA ARG A 243 -9.80 5.95 -28.59
C ARG A 243 -9.30 4.77 -29.42
N PRO A 244 -10.18 3.80 -29.75
CA PRO A 244 -9.75 2.57 -30.42
C PRO A 244 -9.17 2.82 -31.81
N GLU A 245 -9.65 3.84 -32.53
CA GLU A 245 -9.13 4.19 -33.86
C GLU A 245 -7.70 4.72 -33.83
N GLU A 246 -7.41 5.69 -32.94
CA GLU A 246 -6.05 6.23 -32.76
C GLU A 246 -5.08 5.11 -32.38
N LEU A 247 -5.49 4.23 -31.48
CA LEU A 247 -4.67 3.10 -31.03
C LEU A 247 -4.36 2.12 -32.17
N VAL A 248 -5.34 1.77 -33.02
CA VAL A 248 -5.11 0.92 -34.19
C VAL A 248 -4.17 1.61 -35.18
N ARG A 249 -4.36 2.91 -35.44
CA ARG A 249 -3.48 3.69 -36.33
C ARG A 249 -2.04 3.74 -35.82
N THR A 250 -1.85 4.00 -34.53
CA THR A 250 -0.52 4.00 -33.90
C THR A 250 0.12 2.61 -33.96
N ALA A 251 -0.63 1.54 -33.69
CA ALA A 251 -0.11 0.18 -33.75
C ALA A 251 0.32 -0.20 -35.18
N PHE A 252 -0.47 0.15 -36.20
CA PHE A 252 -0.10 -0.04 -37.60
C PHE A 252 1.11 0.80 -38.01
N SER A 253 1.17 2.06 -37.58
CA SER A 253 2.33 2.91 -37.83
C SER A 253 3.60 2.36 -37.16
N ALA A 254 3.51 1.90 -35.92
CA ALA A 254 4.67 1.38 -35.19
C ALA A 254 5.16 0.02 -35.71
N LEU A 255 4.25 -0.90 -36.06
CA LEU A 255 4.61 -2.28 -36.42
C LEU A 255 4.74 -2.51 -37.93
N LEU A 256 4.08 -1.69 -38.74
CA LEU A 256 4.02 -1.80 -40.19
C LEU A 256 4.42 -0.50 -40.89
N ASN A 257 4.78 0.58 -40.19
CA ASN A 257 5.19 1.85 -40.81
C ASN A 257 4.23 2.34 -41.92
N ARG A 258 2.92 2.18 -41.71
CA ARG A 258 1.85 2.63 -42.62
C ARG A 258 0.56 2.88 -41.84
N GLU A 259 -0.39 3.57 -42.47
CA GLU A 259 -1.77 3.63 -41.95
C GLU A 259 -2.55 2.34 -42.26
N PRO A 260 -3.48 1.93 -41.39
CA PRO A 260 -4.43 0.86 -41.69
C PRO A 260 -5.40 1.30 -42.78
N ASP A 261 -5.82 0.38 -43.65
CA ASP A 261 -6.95 0.63 -44.55
C ASP A 261 -8.28 0.61 -43.78
N GLU A 262 -9.35 1.11 -44.41
CA GLU A 262 -10.67 1.23 -43.79
C GLU A 262 -11.30 -0.11 -43.38
N ALA A 263 -10.92 -1.23 -44.01
CA ALA A 263 -11.44 -2.54 -43.63
C ALA A 263 -10.70 -3.08 -42.39
N ALA A 264 -9.37 -2.97 -42.38
CA ALA A 264 -8.51 -3.34 -41.26
C ALA A 264 -8.82 -2.49 -40.02
N LEU A 265 -8.97 -1.17 -40.18
CA LEU A 265 -9.32 -0.26 -39.10
C LEU A 265 -10.65 -0.66 -38.45
N ARG A 266 -11.72 -0.81 -39.26
CA ARG A 266 -13.04 -1.23 -38.74
C ARG A 266 -13.00 -2.59 -38.05
N SER A 267 -12.28 -3.55 -38.62
CA SER A 267 -12.16 -4.90 -38.05
C SER A 267 -11.49 -4.88 -36.67
N HIS A 268 -10.32 -4.24 -36.57
CA HIS A 268 -9.57 -4.18 -35.32
C HIS A 268 -10.25 -3.31 -34.25
N VAL A 269 -10.89 -2.20 -34.63
CA VAL A 269 -11.72 -1.40 -33.72
C VAL A 269 -12.87 -2.24 -33.15
N SER A 270 -13.55 -3.03 -34.00
CA SER A 270 -14.62 -3.94 -33.55
C SER A 270 -14.09 -5.00 -32.57
N GLN A 271 -12.91 -5.55 -32.83
CA GLN A 271 -12.27 -6.53 -31.93
C GLN A 271 -11.86 -5.90 -30.58
N LEU A 272 -11.36 -4.67 -30.58
CA LEU A 272 -11.05 -3.92 -29.35
C LEU A 272 -12.31 -3.64 -28.51
N GLN A 273 -13.41 -3.25 -29.17
CA GLN A 273 -14.71 -3.06 -28.51
C GLN A 273 -15.25 -4.37 -27.92
N LYS A 274 -14.98 -5.51 -28.56
CA LYS A 274 -15.30 -6.87 -28.07
C LYS A 274 -14.35 -7.39 -26.99
N GLY A 275 -13.28 -6.67 -26.66
CA GLY A 275 -12.41 -6.99 -25.53
C GLY A 275 -11.04 -7.60 -25.85
N LEU A 276 -10.56 -7.56 -27.11
CA LEU A 276 -9.25 -8.11 -27.51
C LEU A 276 -8.05 -7.53 -26.70
N GLY A 277 -8.17 -6.31 -26.17
CA GLY A 277 -7.11 -5.62 -25.44
C GLY A 277 -5.93 -5.20 -26.33
N LEU A 278 -5.02 -4.36 -25.80
CA LEU A 278 -3.86 -3.86 -26.55
C LEU A 278 -2.88 -4.99 -26.91
N VAL A 279 -2.59 -5.89 -25.97
CA VAL A 279 -1.70 -7.03 -26.18
C VAL A 279 -2.24 -7.94 -27.29
N GLY A 280 -3.54 -8.21 -27.31
CA GLY A 280 -4.18 -9.00 -28.35
C GLY A 280 -4.11 -8.33 -29.71
N LEU A 281 -4.29 -7.00 -29.78
CA LEU A 281 -4.13 -6.24 -31.03
C LEU A 281 -2.70 -6.31 -31.58
N VAL A 282 -1.70 -6.00 -30.74
CA VAL A 282 -0.28 -6.05 -31.14
C VAL A 282 0.08 -7.47 -31.61
N ALA A 283 -0.36 -8.50 -30.89
CA ALA A 283 -0.13 -9.89 -31.27
C ALA A 283 -0.82 -10.25 -32.61
N ALA A 284 -2.02 -9.72 -32.88
CA ALA A 284 -2.71 -9.94 -34.14
C ALA A 284 -1.97 -9.30 -35.33
N ILE A 285 -1.50 -8.05 -35.17
CA ILE A 285 -0.74 -7.34 -36.20
C ILE A 285 0.63 -8.01 -36.41
N ALA A 286 1.35 -8.35 -35.32
CA ALA A 286 2.66 -8.99 -35.39
C ALA A 286 2.62 -10.39 -36.03
N ARG A 287 1.46 -11.08 -35.98
CA ARG A 287 1.26 -12.37 -36.65
C ARG A 287 0.77 -12.26 -38.09
N SER A 288 0.49 -11.06 -38.59
CA SER A 288 0.03 -10.86 -39.96
C SER A 288 1.11 -11.26 -40.97
N GLU A 289 0.69 -11.80 -42.11
CA GLU A 289 1.59 -12.12 -43.22
C GLU A 289 2.38 -10.89 -43.67
N GLU A 290 1.79 -9.70 -43.58
CA GLU A 290 2.46 -8.44 -43.94
C GLU A 290 3.64 -8.12 -43.00
N HIS A 291 3.42 -8.20 -41.68
CA HIS A 291 4.48 -7.97 -40.71
C HIS A 291 5.62 -8.99 -40.90
N TRP A 292 5.28 -10.27 -41.05
CA TRP A 292 6.26 -11.32 -41.34
C TRP A 292 6.99 -11.08 -42.66
N GLY A 293 6.29 -10.64 -43.71
CA GLY A 293 6.89 -10.33 -45.00
C GLY A 293 7.96 -9.24 -44.91
N ARG A 294 7.68 -8.17 -44.15
CA ARG A 294 8.63 -7.06 -43.91
C ARG A 294 9.80 -7.47 -43.03
N LEU A 295 9.53 -8.18 -41.95
CA LEU A 295 10.56 -8.70 -41.06
C LEU A 295 11.54 -9.62 -41.81
N LEU A 296 11.01 -10.47 -42.70
CA LEU A 296 11.84 -11.30 -43.57
C LEU A 296 12.59 -10.49 -44.64
N ASP A 297 12.09 -9.35 -45.11
CA ASP A 297 12.86 -8.47 -46.02
C ASP A 297 14.07 -7.83 -45.34
N GLU A 298 13.84 -7.28 -44.15
CA GLU A 298 14.86 -6.55 -43.39
C GLU A 298 15.92 -7.49 -42.81
N HIS A 299 15.51 -8.71 -42.41
CA HIS A 299 16.37 -9.63 -41.65
C HIS A 299 16.65 -10.96 -42.36
N ALA A 300 16.44 -11.06 -43.68
CA ALA A 300 16.69 -12.30 -44.43
C ALA A 300 18.10 -12.88 -44.19
N GLU A 301 19.12 -12.04 -44.21
CA GLU A 301 20.53 -12.46 -44.07
C GLU A 301 20.83 -13.01 -42.66
N PRO A 302 20.53 -12.29 -41.55
CA PRO A 302 20.62 -12.85 -40.21
C PRO A 302 19.84 -14.15 -40.02
N VAL A 303 18.62 -14.24 -40.57
CA VAL A 303 17.77 -15.44 -40.48
C VAL A 303 18.43 -16.61 -41.21
N VAL A 304 18.93 -16.41 -42.43
CA VAL A 304 19.67 -17.44 -43.18
C VAL A 304 20.93 -17.86 -42.42
N GLY A 305 21.68 -16.91 -41.84
CA GLY A 305 22.83 -17.21 -41.00
C GLY A 305 22.46 -18.10 -39.80
N ALA A 306 21.34 -17.80 -39.12
CA ALA A 306 20.84 -18.63 -38.03
C ALA A 306 20.45 -20.05 -38.50
N ILE A 307 19.84 -20.19 -39.68
CA ILE A 307 19.51 -21.50 -40.26
C ILE A 307 20.78 -22.29 -40.60
N PHE A 308 21.80 -21.64 -41.19
CA PHE A 308 23.09 -22.26 -41.48
C PHE A 308 23.83 -22.68 -40.21
N ARG A 309 23.86 -21.84 -39.17
CA ARG A 309 24.42 -22.25 -37.87
C ARG A 309 23.65 -23.42 -37.27
N GLY A 310 22.32 -23.37 -37.28
CA GLY A 310 21.47 -24.40 -36.67
C GLY A 310 21.51 -25.74 -37.42
N LEU A 311 21.48 -25.72 -38.74
CA LEU A 311 21.43 -26.93 -39.58
C LEU A 311 22.79 -27.37 -40.09
N LEU A 312 23.75 -26.48 -40.30
CA LEU A 312 25.05 -26.82 -40.88
C LEU A 312 26.21 -26.51 -39.96
N GLY A 313 25.97 -25.98 -38.74
CA GLY A 313 26.99 -25.74 -37.72
C GLY A 313 28.12 -24.80 -38.15
N ARG A 314 27.86 -23.94 -39.15
CA ARG A 314 28.79 -22.94 -39.68
C ARG A 314 28.03 -21.71 -40.16
N GLU A 315 28.74 -20.62 -40.41
CA GLU A 315 28.18 -19.50 -41.16
C GLU A 315 28.02 -19.85 -42.65
N PRO A 316 27.02 -19.25 -43.33
CA PRO A 316 26.92 -19.34 -44.77
C PRO A 316 28.13 -18.64 -45.40
N ASP A 317 28.64 -19.21 -46.49
CA ASP A 317 29.57 -18.48 -47.36
C ASP A 317 28.81 -17.39 -48.13
N ASN A 318 29.55 -16.45 -48.75
CA ASN A 318 28.95 -15.30 -49.42
C ASN A 318 27.93 -15.69 -50.51
N VAL A 319 28.16 -16.81 -51.19
CA VAL A 319 27.27 -17.30 -52.26
C VAL A 319 26.01 -17.91 -51.66
N GLY A 320 26.15 -18.75 -50.62
CA GLY A 320 25.04 -19.35 -49.89
C GLY A 320 24.16 -18.30 -49.23
N LEU A 321 24.76 -17.31 -48.57
CA LEU A 321 24.04 -16.21 -47.93
C LEU A 321 23.23 -15.43 -48.97
N ALA A 322 23.87 -14.98 -50.06
CA ALA A 322 23.21 -14.23 -51.11
C ALA A 322 22.08 -15.03 -51.78
N THR A 323 22.29 -16.33 -52.02
CA THR A 323 21.30 -17.20 -52.68
C THR A 323 20.06 -17.39 -51.81
N TYR A 324 20.25 -17.80 -50.56
CA TYR A 324 19.12 -18.10 -49.67
C TYR A 324 18.46 -16.84 -49.13
N ALA A 325 19.20 -15.75 -48.91
CA ALA A 325 18.60 -14.48 -48.50
C ALA A 325 17.75 -13.89 -49.64
N THR A 326 18.25 -13.88 -50.88
CA THR A 326 17.46 -13.45 -52.05
C THR A 326 16.21 -14.32 -52.22
N ARG A 327 16.35 -15.65 -52.10
CA ARG A 327 15.22 -16.57 -52.16
C ARG A 327 14.20 -16.30 -51.05
N LEU A 328 14.65 -16.07 -49.82
CA LEU A 328 13.77 -15.78 -48.68
C LEU A 328 13.03 -14.46 -48.86
N LYS A 329 13.70 -13.39 -49.32
CA LYS A 329 13.08 -12.10 -49.64
C LYS A 329 12.02 -12.23 -50.74
N ALA A 330 12.33 -12.98 -51.80
CA ALA A 330 11.43 -13.14 -52.94
C ALA A 330 10.21 -14.02 -52.64
N THR A 331 10.39 -15.13 -51.93
CA THR A 331 9.33 -16.14 -51.73
C THR A 331 8.58 -15.97 -50.43
N LYS A 332 9.17 -15.28 -49.44
CA LYS A 332 8.69 -15.23 -48.04
C LYS A 332 8.52 -16.60 -47.38
N ASP A 333 9.05 -17.65 -48.02
CA ASP A 333 8.88 -19.02 -47.59
C ASP A 333 10.07 -19.47 -46.74
N LEU A 334 10.00 -19.15 -45.46
CA LEU A 334 11.00 -19.57 -44.48
C LEU A 334 11.10 -21.11 -44.42
N ALA A 335 9.95 -21.80 -44.45
CA ALA A 335 9.89 -23.25 -44.37
C ALA A 335 10.59 -23.90 -45.58
N GLY A 336 10.37 -23.37 -46.78
CA GLY A 336 11.03 -23.82 -47.99
C GLY A 336 12.54 -23.60 -47.97
N VAL A 337 13.03 -22.49 -47.41
CA VAL A 337 14.47 -22.23 -47.25
C VAL A 337 15.10 -23.20 -46.24
N VAL A 338 14.46 -23.39 -45.08
CA VAL A 338 14.87 -24.38 -44.07
C VAL A 338 14.91 -25.78 -44.67
N ALA A 339 13.88 -26.18 -45.42
CA ALA A 339 13.81 -27.48 -46.07
C ALA A 339 14.89 -27.65 -47.14
N ALA A 340 15.19 -26.61 -47.93
CA ALA A 340 16.23 -26.65 -48.96
C ALA A 340 17.62 -26.84 -48.35
N ILE A 341 17.95 -26.11 -47.29
CA ILE A 341 19.23 -26.24 -46.57
C ILE A 341 19.29 -27.59 -45.84
N GLY A 342 18.21 -27.99 -45.18
CA GLY A 342 18.12 -29.25 -44.44
C GLY A 342 18.20 -30.52 -45.31
N LYS A 343 17.83 -30.42 -46.60
CA LYS A 343 17.97 -31.52 -47.57
C LYS A 343 19.23 -31.40 -48.44
N SER A 344 20.11 -30.42 -48.16
CA SER A 344 21.30 -30.20 -48.97
C SER A 344 22.26 -31.39 -48.90
N PRO A 345 23.03 -31.68 -49.97
CA PRO A 345 24.08 -32.70 -49.94
C PRO A 345 25.14 -32.44 -48.86
N GLU A 346 25.33 -31.17 -48.47
CA GLU A 346 26.20 -30.79 -47.37
C GLU A 346 25.62 -31.23 -46.01
N ARG A 347 24.34 -30.98 -45.75
CA ARG A 347 23.67 -31.50 -44.55
C ARG A 347 23.73 -33.03 -44.52
N THR A 348 23.44 -33.68 -45.64
CA THR A 348 23.52 -35.15 -45.75
C THR A 348 24.93 -35.66 -45.50
N ARG A 349 25.96 -35.04 -46.10
CA ARG A 349 27.35 -35.39 -45.82
C ARG A 349 27.73 -35.15 -44.37
N ARG A 350 27.31 -34.04 -43.76
CA ARG A 350 27.54 -33.77 -42.34
C ARG A 350 26.94 -34.86 -41.44
N LEU A 351 25.70 -35.27 -41.73
CA LEU A 351 25.04 -36.38 -41.03
C LEU A 351 25.74 -37.73 -41.28
N GLN A 352 26.42 -37.91 -42.42
CA GLN A 352 27.19 -39.11 -42.75
C GLN A 352 28.64 -39.09 -42.24
N THR A 353 29.27 -37.91 -42.11
CA THR A 353 30.62 -37.71 -41.58
C THR A 353 30.65 -37.59 -40.05
N GLU A 354 29.49 -37.48 -39.40
CA GLU A 354 29.34 -37.83 -37.98
C GLU A 354 29.44 -39.37 -37.79
N GLU A 355 30.52 -39.98 -38.29
CA GLU A 355 31.15 -41.08 -37.59
C GLU A 355 31.59 -40.53 -36.23
N GLY A 356 30.84 -40.78 -35.17
CA GLY A 356 31.33 -40.41 -33.84
C GLY A 356 30.33 -40.41 -32.70
N TRP A 357 29.03 -40.42 -32.98
CA TRP A 357 28.05 -40.57 -31.90
C TRP A 357 27.68 -42.05 -31.77
N PRO A 358 28.06 -42.70 -30.66
CA PRO A 358 27.81 -44.13 -30.51
C PRO A 358 26.32 -44.39 -30.50
N HIS A 359 25.89 -45.46 -31.16
CA HIS A 359 24.50 -45.90 -31.08
C HIS A 359 24.12 -46.10 -29.61
N PRO A 360 22.99 -45.58 -29.11
CA PRO A 360 22.66 -45.63 -27.68
C PRO A 360 22.70 -47.03 -27.06
N ALA A 361 22.32 -48.05 -27.83
CA ALA A 361 22.41 -49.45 -27.42
C ALA A 361 23.82 -49.89 -27.00
N ALA A 362 24.89 -49.32 -27.57
CA ALA A 362 26.28 -49.70 -27.27
C ALA A 362 26.68 -49.39 -25.81
N SER A 363 25.99 -48.45 -25.16
CA SER A 363 26.28 -48.02 -23.79
C SER A 363 25.06 -48.05 -22.88
N TYR A 364 23.96 -48.65 -23.33
CA TYR A 364 22.69 -48.69 -22.60
C TYR A 364 22.79 -49.36 -21.22
N ASP A 365 23.62 -50.40 -21.11
CA ASP A 365 23.88 -51.15 -19.87
C ASP A 365 25.07 -50.64 -19.06
N ALA A 366 25.77 -49.61 -19.55
CA ALA A 366 26.86 -49.00 -18.80
C ALA A 366 26.31 -48.30 -17.56
N ARG A 367 27.03 -48.41 -16.44
CA ARG A 367 26.72 -47.65 -15.23
C ARG A 367 26.96 -46.16 -15.51
N THR A 368 25.97 -45.34 -15.21
CA THR A 368 26.04 -43.89 -15.37
C THR A 368 25.79 -43.20 -14.04
N TRP A 369 26.64 -42.25 -13.71
CA TRP A 369 26.54 -41.48 -12.48
C TRP A 369 25.75 -40.21 -12.73
N VAL A 370 24.85 -39.88 -11.81
CA VAL A 370 24.00 -38.69 -11.94
C VAL A 370 24.12 -37.89 -10.65
N PHE A 371 24.74 -36.72 -10.75
CA PHE A 371 24.64 -35.70 -9.72
C PHE A 371 23.36 -34.91 -9.94
N LEU A 372 22.33 -35.24 -9.17
CA LEU A 372 21.07 -34.53 -9.14
C LEU A 372 21.25 -33.24 -8.33
N HIS A 373 21.69 -32.18 -9.01
CA HIS A 373 22.25 -31.00 -8.34
C HIS A 373 21.15 -30.03 -7.89
N VAL A 374 20.91 -30.00 -6.58
CA VAL A 374 20.09 -28.98 -5.91
C VAL A 374 20.84 -27.64 -5.88
N GLN A 375 20.19 -26.56 -6.30
CA GLN A 375 20.82 -25.24 -6.25
C GLN A 375 21.20 -24.83 -4.82
N LYS A 376 22.40 -24.25 -4.69
CA LYS A 376 23.02 -23.75 -3.43
C LYS A 376 23.44 -24.84 -2.42
N THR A 377 23.60 -26.08 -2.85
CA THR A 377 24.18 -27.19 -2.06
C THR A 377 25.60 -27.58 -2.53
N ALA A 378 26.46 -26.58 -2.73
CA ALA A 378 27.86 -26.74 -3.18
C ALA A 378 28.06 -27.34 -4.61
N GLY A 379 27.09 -27.09 -5.49
CA GLY A 379 27.06 -27.55 -6.88
C GLY A 379 28.31 -27.35 -7.71
N THR A 380 28.71 -26.10 -7.90
CA THR A 380 29.80 -25.76 -8.83
C THR A 380 31.14 -26.33 -8.38
N SER A 381 31.42 -26.32 -7.06
CA SER A 381 32.62 -26.96 -6.50
C SER A 381 32.63 -28.46 -6.80
N LEU A 382 31.53 -29.17 -6.52
CA LEU A 382 31.48 -30.62 -6.79
C LEU A 382 31.49 -30.94 -8.29
N GLN A 383 30.81 -30.15 -9.12
CA GLN A 383 30.85 -30.27 -10.57
C GLN A 383 32.27 -30.16 -11.11
N ASN A 384 33.05 -29.19 -10.64
CA ASN A 384 34.45 -29.04 -11.01
C ASN A 384 35.29 -30.26 -10.58
N MET A 385 35.07 -30.79 -9.38
CA MET A 385 35.74 -32.02 -8.92
C MET A 385 35.37 -33.25 -9.78
N LEU A 386 34.12 -33.35 -10.24
CA LEU A 386 33.69 -34.40 -11.16
C LEU A 386 34.35 -34.25 -12.53
N VAL A 387 34.43 -33.03 -13.07
CA VAL A 387 35.13 -32.74 -14.34
C VAL A 387 36.62 -33.07 -14.23
N GLU A 388 37.27 -32.73 -13.12
CA GLU A 388 38.67 -33.09 -12.87
C GLU A 388 38.87 -34.62 -12.84
N SER A 389 37.94 -35.36 -12.22
CA SER A 389 38.06 -36.81 -12.09
C SER A 389 37.63 -37.62 -13.32
N PHE A 390 36.72 -37.11 -14.16
CA PHE A 390 36.12 -37.85 -15.28
C PHE A 390 36.40 -37.21 -16.66
N GLY A 391 36.98 -36.02 -16.70
CA GLY A 391 37.35 -35.31 -17.92
C GLY A 391 36.15 -34.99 -18.81
N GLY A 392 36.34 -35.11 -20.13
CA GLY A 392 35.30 -34.82 -21.15
C GLY A 392 34.09 -35.75 -21.14
N LYS A 393 34.01 -36.72 -20.22
CA LYS A 393 32.85 -37.63 -20.08
C LYS A 393 31.78 -37.11 -19.13
N VAL A 394 31.91 -35.89 -18.64
CA VAL A 394 30.94 -35.22 -17.76
C VAL A 394 30.05 -34.30 -18.59
N TYR A 395 28.75 -34.59 -18.60
CA TYR A 395 27.75 -33.65 -19.05
C TYR A 395 27.56 -32.60 -17.95
N HIS A 396 27.89 -31.35 -18.25
CA HIS A 396 27.92 -30.24 -17.29
C HIS A 396 27.09 -29.06 -17.80
N LYS A 397 25.89 -28.86 -17.23
CA LYS A 397 24.98 -27.76 -17.58
C LYS A 397 24.27 -27.19 -16.34
N HIS A 398 24.04 -25.89 -16.34
CA HIS A 398 23.38 -25.17 -15.24
C HIS A 398 21.86 -24.98 -15.45
N SER A 399 21.25 -25.79 -16.32
CA SER A 399 19.82 -25.76 -16.64
C SER A 399 19.35 -27.15 -17.06
N ASP A 400 18.07 -27.44 -16.88
CA ASP A 400 17.48 -28.69 -17.33
C ASP A 400 17.16 -28.65 -18.83
N VAL A 401 18.12 -29.11 -19.62
CA VAL A 401 18.05 -29.11 -21.09
C VAL A 401 18.27 -30.51 -21.67
N LEU A 402 18.18 -31.57 -20.85
CA LEU A 402 18.40 -32.96 -21.31
C LEU A 402 17.45 -33.33 -22.45
N HIS A 403 16.21 -32.84 -22.41
CA HIS A 403 15.19 -33.05 -23.44
C HIS A 403 15.49 -32.38 -24.79
N LEU A 404 16.44 -31.43 -24.84
CA LEU A 404 16.87 -30.74 -26.07
C LEU A 404 18.00 -31.47 -26.79
N HIS A 405 18.56 -32.51 -26.20
CA HIS A 405 19.68 -33.27 -26.75
C HIS A 405 19.23 -34.60 -27.35
N SER A 406 19.94 -35.07 -28.38
CA SER A 406 19.66 -36.39 -28.95
C SER A 406 20.20 -37.50 -28.03
N PRO A 407 19.56 -38.70 -28.00
CA PRO A 407 20.08 -39.82 -27.25
C PRO A 407 21.52 -40.20 -27.63
N ALA A 408 21.89 -40.05 -28.90
CA ALA A 408 23.24 -40.36 -29.38
C ALA A 408 24.28 -39.37 -28.81
N GLU A 409 23.92 -38.10 -28.60
CA GLU A 409 24.76 -37.12 -27.90
C GLU A 409 24.96 -37.52 -26.44
N LEU A 410 23.86 -37.77 -25.74
CA LEU A 410 23.87 -38.05 -24.30
C LEU A 410 24.66 -39.34 -24.00
N CYS A 411 24.69 -40.28 -24.96
CA CYS A 411 25.46 -41.51 -24.83
C CYS A 411 26.98 -41.33 -24.80
N THR A 412 27.50 -40.15 -25.15
CA THR A 412 28.94 -39.85 -25.06
C THR A 412 29.39 -39.62 -23.61
N TYR A 413 28.46 -39.32 -22.71
CA TYR A 413 28.74 -39.01 -21.30
C TYR A 413 28.53 -40.24 -20.39
N SER A 414 29.32 -40.31 -19.32
CA SER A 414 29.20 -41.31 -18.26
C SER A 414 28.83 -40.72 -16.90
N VAL A 415 28.91 -39.39 -16.78
CA VAL A 415 28.51 -38.63 -15.60
C VAL A 415 27.62 -37.48 -16.06
N PHE A 416 26.49 -37.28 -15.40
CA PHE A 416 25.58 -36.18 -15.64
C PHE A 416 25.51 -35.31 -14.40
N ALA A 417 25.77 -34.01 -14.54
CA ALA A 417 25.72 -33.06 -13.45
C ALA A 417 25.05 -31.76 -13.91
N GLY A 418 23.94 -31.42 -13.26
CA GLY A 418 23.19 -30.21 -13.60
C GLY A 418 21.92 -30.06 -12.78
N HIS A 419 21.25 -28.92 -12.97
CA HIS A 419 20.01 -28.56 -12.28
C HIS A 419 18.80 -29.35 -12.82
N PHE A 420 18.87 -30.68 -12.76
CA PHE A 420 17.80 -31.59 -13.15
C PHE A 420 16.86 -31.85 -11.97
N ASN A 421 15.66 -32.35 -12.26
CA ASN A 421 14.86 -33.06 -11.28
C ASN A 421 14.81 -34.56 -11.62
N HIS A 422 14.23 -35.35 -10.75
CA HIS A 422 14.17 -36.80 -10.91
C HIS A 422 13.44 -37.25 -12.18
N ASP A 423 12.41 -36.52 -12.63
CA ASP A 423 11.69 -36.85 -13.87
C ASP A 423 12.57 -36.66 -15.11
N SER A 424 13.43 -35.65 -15.12
CA SER A 424 14.36 -35.36 -16.22
C SER A 424 15.36 -36.49 -16.49
N LEU A 425 15.59 -37.37 -15.52
CA LEU A 425 16.49 -38.50 -15.67
C LEU A 425 16.01 -39.52 -16.72
N ALA A 426 14.72 -39.52 -17.05
CA ALA A 426 14.14 -40.34 -18.11
C ALA A 426 14.73 -40.03 -19.50
N PHE A 427 15.29 -38.83 -19.71
CA PHE A 427 15.96 -38.45 -20.95
C PHE A 427 17.37 -39.02 -21.07
N ILE A 428 17.97 -39.51 -19.98
CA ILE A 428 19.29 -40.13 -20.04
C ILE A 428 19.13 -41.55 -20.61
N PRO A 429 19.71 -41.86 -21.79
CA PRO A 429 19.51 -43.14 -22.49
C PRO A 429 20.35 -44.28 -21.88
N ARG A 430 20.09 -44.59 -20.60
CA ARG A 430 20.83 -45.54 -19.77
C ARG A 430 19.87 -46.30 -18.87
N ARG A 431 20.07 -47.61 -18.76
CA ARG A 431 19.29 -48.45 -17.84
C ARG A 431 19.78 -48.35 -16.40
N LYS A 432 21.10 -48.18 -16.19
CA LYS A 432 21.73 -48.24 -14.86
C LYS A 432 22.20 -46.86 -14.39
N LEU A 433 21.27 -46.09 -13.83
CA LEU A 433 21.58 -44.81 -13.19
C LEU A 433 21.99 -45.02 -11.74
N SER A 434 23.09 -44.38 -11.33
CA SER A 434 23.51 -44.28 -9.93
C SER A 434 23.42 -42.81 -9.52
N ILE A 435 22.32 -42.50 -8.85
CA ILE A 435 21.93 -41.12 -8.51
C ILE A 435 22.52 -40.75 -7.16
N PHE A 436 23.09 -39.56 -7.07
CA PHE A 436 23.50 -38.96 -5.82
C PHE A 436 23.17 -37.47 -5.79
N THR A 437 23.07 -36.91 -4.59
CA THR A 437 22.80 -35.48 -4.39
C THR A 437 23.46 -34.96 -3.11
N LEU A 438 23.48 -33.64 -2.96
CA LEU A 438 23.79 -32.97 -1.70
C LEU A 438 22.60 -32.11 -1.33
N VAL A 439 22.20 -32.19 -0.05
CA VAL A 439 21.19 -31.33 0.54
C VAL A 439 21.87 -30.32 1.49
N ARG A 440 21.08 -29.35 1.96
CA ARG A 440 21.52 -28.31 2.89
C ARG A 440 20.35 -27.95 3.80
N GLU A 441 20.62 -27.44 4.99
CA GLU A 441 19.60 -26.87 5.86
C GLU A 441 18.74 -25.88 5.05
N PRO A 442 17.40 -26.08 4.99
CA PRO A 442 16.56 -25.41 4.01
C PRO A 442 16.57 -23.87 4.11
N LYS A 443 16.58 -23.30 5.33
CA LYS A 443 16.64 -21.84 5.50
C LYS A 443 17.98 -21.27 5.05
N GLN A 444 19.09 -21.95 5.38
CA GLN A 444 20.43 -21.58 4.92
C GLN A 444 20.56 -21.66 3.40
N ARG A 445 19.87 -22.61 2.75
CA ARG A 445 19.79 -22.68 1.29
C ARG A 445 19.11 -21.44 0.72
N LEU A 446 17.93 -21.06 1.22
CA LEU A 446 17.22 -19.85 0.79
C LEU A 446 18.07 -18.60 1.02
N LEU A 447 18.62 -18.41 2.22
CA LEU A 447 19.50 -17.29 2.52
C LEU A 447 20.70 -17.22 1.55
N SER A 448 21.29 -18.37 1.20
CA SER A 448 22.37 -18.44 0.23
C SER A 448 21.93 -18.10 -1.19
N LEU A 449 20.70 -18.43 -1.58
CA LEU A 449 20.12 -18.10 -2.87
C LEU A 449 19.83 -16.60 -2.98
N TYR A 450 19.17 -16.02 -1.98
CA TYR A 450 18.90 -14.58 -1.91
C TYR A 450 20.20 -13.77 -1.98
N ASN A 451 21.19 -14.09 -1.14
CA ASN A 451 22.47 -13.39 -1.14
C ASN A 451 23.22 -13.54 -2.47
N PHE A 452 23.12 -14.70 -3.13
CA PHE A 452 23.71 -14.92 -4.44
C PHE A 452 23.06 -14.02 -5.50
N TRP A 453 21.74 -13.96 -5.59
CA TRP A 453 21.04 -13.11 -6.55
C TRP A 453 21.23 -11.61 -6.27
N ARG A 454 21.13 -11.21 -5.00
CA ARG A 454 21.34 -9.83 -4.57
C ARG A 454 22.75 -9.32 -4.87
N ALA A 455 23.75 -10.20 -4.84
CA ALA A 455 25.13 -9.84 -5.15
C ALA A 455 25.38 -9.55 -6.64
N HIS A 456 24.47 -9.91 -7.56
CA HIS A 456 24.69 -9.63 -8.98
C HIS A 456 24.53 -8.13 -9.27
N ASP A 457 25.47 -7.58 -10.04
CA ASP A 457 25.36 -6.25 -10.62
C ASP A 457 24.27 -6.21 -11.71
N THR A 458 23.58 -5.09 -11.85
CA THR A 458 22.53 -4.92 -12.88
C THR A 458 23.05 -5.06 -14.31
N ASN A 459 24.36 -4.87 -14.51
CA ASN A 459 25.02 -5.04 -15.81
C ASN A 459 25.55 -6.47 -16.02
N ALA A 460 25.27 -7.42 -15.12
CA ALA A 460 25.73 -8.79 -15.27
C ALA A 460 25.10 -9.45 -16.51
N PRO A 461 25.88 -10.21 -17.31
CA PRO A 461 25.31 -11.00 -18.40
C PRO A 461 24.28 -12.01 -17.84
N GLY A 462 23.08 -12.05 -18.41
CA GLY A 462 22.01 -12.92 -17.92
C GLY A 462 21.32 -12.42 -16.64
N PHE A 463 21.50 -11.13 -16.28
CA PHE A 463 20.73 -10.49 -15.22
C PHE A 463 19.24 -10.61 -15.50
N HIS A 464 18.50 -11.18 -14.54
CA HIS A 464 17.09 -11.48 -14.70
C HIS A 464 16.28 -10.95 -13.53
N GLU A 465 14.96 -10.93 -13.69
CA GLU A 465 14.02 -10.31 -12.74
C GLU A 465 14.23 -10.70 -11.27
N ARG A 466 14.51 -11.96 -10.95
CA ARG A 466 14.77 -12.38 -9.55
C ARG A 466 16.03 -11.75 -8.95
N MET A 467 17.05 -11.47 -9.76
CA MET A 467 18.25 -10.75 -9.31
C MET A 467 17.91 -9.28 -9.04
N ARG A 468 17.08 -8.66 -9.88
CA ARG A 468 16.54 -7.32 -9.66
C ARG A 468 15.74 -7.24 -8.36
N LEU A 469 14.78 -8.13 -8.17
CA LEU A 469 13.97 -8.20 -6.95
C LEU A 469 14.83 -8.43 -5.70
N ALA A 470 15.83 -9.31 -5.76
CA ALA A 470 16.73 -9.54 -4.63
C ALA A 470 17.64 -8.33 -4.33
N ASN A 471 17.92 -7.48 -5.32
CA ASN A 471 18.64 -6.23 -5.15
C ASN A 471 17.77 -5.16 -4.48
N ASP A 472 16.53 -5.03 -4.95
CA ASP A 472 15.62 -3.94 -4.57
C ASP A 472 14.89 -4.20 -3.25
N LEU A 473 14.60 -5.47 -2.94
CA LEU A 473 13.76 -5.87 -1.81
C LEU A 473 14.58 -6.46 -0.66
N ASP A 474 14.13 -6.21 0.56
CA ASP A 474 14.63 -6.92 1.74
C ASP A 474 14.18 -8.39 1.75
N LEU A 475 14.73 -9.17 2.68
CA LEU A 475 14.55 -10.63 2.69
C LEU A 475 13.09 -11.04 2.95
N GLU A 476 12.36 -10.28 3.77
CA GLU A 476 10.94 -10.52 4.04
C GLU A 476 10.09 -10.24 2.80
N THR A 477 10.23 -9.04 2.23
CA THR A 477 9.43 -8.60 1.08
C THR A 477 9.73 -9.46 -0.14
N PHE A 478 11.00 -9.85 -0.33
CA PHE A 478 11.41 -10.75 -1.40
C PHE A 478 10.72 -12.12 -1.33
N TYR A 479 10.74 -12.78 -0.18
CA TYR A 479 10.15 -14.12 -0.04
C TYR A 479 8.62 -14.13 0.09
N ARG A 480 7.98 -12.96 0.20
CA ARG A 480 6.53 -12.82 0.13
C ARG A 480 6.00 -12.39 -1.24
N SER A 481 6.88 -12.06 -2.18
CA SER A 481 6.46 -11.60 -3.51
C SER A 481 5.85 -12.75 -4.32
N ASP A 482 4.78 -12.47 -5.06
CA ASP A 482 4.08 -13.48 -5.88
C ASP A 482 5.00 -14.07 -6.97
N GLU A 483 5.97 -13.30 -7.44
CA GLU A 483 6.99 -13.73 -8.41
C GLU A 483 7.95 -14.77 -7.84
N ILE A 484 8.03 -14.90 -6.51
CA ILE A 484 8.98 -15.75 -5.77
C ILE A 484 8.28 -16.92 -5.10
N VAL A 485 7.12 -16.72 -4.46
CA VAL A 485 6.45 -17.73 -3.60
C VAL A 485 6.05 -19.00 -4.35
N TYR A 486 5.89 -18.92 -5.67
CA TYR A 486 5.29 -19.97 -6.50
C TYR A 486 6.27 -20.69 -7.44
N ARG A 487 7.57 -20.45 -7.30
CA ARG A 487 8.59 -21.03 -8.20
C ARG A 487 9.23 -22.29 -7.63
N CYS A 488 9.67 -23.19 -8.51
CA CYS A 488 10.35 -24.42 -8.13
C CYS A 488 11.77 -24.20 -7.58
N ASP A 489 12.42 -23.06 -7.86
CA ASP A 489 13.74 -22.72 -7.32
C ASP A 489 13.70 -22.20 -5.86
N THR A 490 12.51 -21.88 -5.35
CA THR A 490 12.29 -21.29 -4.02
C THR A 490 11.36 -22.13 -3.16
N TRP A 491 10.18 -22.52 -3.66
CA TRP A 491 9.21 -23.34 -2.92
C TRP A 491 9.59 -24.82 -2.98
N ASN A 492 10.00 -25.38 -1.84
CA ASN A 492 10.37 -26.79 -1.66
C ASN A 492 11.26 -27.34 -2.79
N HIS A 493 12.33 -26.61 -3.12
CA HIS A 493 13.18 -26.93 -4.26
C HIS A 493 13.95 -28.25 -4.10
N MET A 494 14.41 -28.58 -2.88
CA MET A 494 15.07 -29.87 -2.66
C MET A 494 14.10 -31.00 -2.94
N THR A 495 12.86 -30.85 -2.48
CA THR A 495 11.76 -31.76 -2.74
C THR A 495 11.46 -31.87 -4.24
N TRP A 496 11.36 -30.75 -4.96
CA TRP A 496 11.17 -30.74 -6.42
C TRP A 496 12.27 -31.52 -7.14
N CYS A 497 13.52 -31.25 -6.78
CA CYS A 497 14.68 -31.89 -7.38
C CYS A 497 14.66 -33.41 -7.16
N ILE A 498 14.42 -33.86 -5.91
CA ILE A 498 14.48 -35.27 -5.50
C ILE A 498 13.26 -36.07 -5.95
N MET A 499 12.05 -35.48 -5.86
CA MET A 499 10.80 -36.19 -6.15
C MET A 499 10.37 -36.09 -7.61
N GLY A 500 10.88 -35.10 -8.36
CA GLY A 500 10.45 -34.82 -9.72
C GLY A 500 9.27 -33.86 -9.77
N ASP A 501 9.08 -33.27 -10.96
CA ASP A 501 8.09 -32.23 -11.22
C ASP A 501 6.66 -32.72 -10.98
N ARG A 502 6.34 -33.93 -11.48
CA ARG A 502 4.99 -34.50 -11.40
C ARG A 502 4.53 -34.70 -9.96
N GLN A 503 5.39 -35.31 -9.13
CA GLN A 503 5.03 -35.59 -7.73
C GLN A 503 4.96 -34.29 -6.91
N TRP A 504 5.90 -33.37 -7.16
CA TRP A 504 5.95 -32.08 -6.49
C TRP A 504 4.72 -31.23 -6.81
N GLU A 505 4.27 -31.18 -8.07
CA GLU A 505 3.09 -30.42 -8.47
C GLU A 505 1.81 -31.00 -7.85
N GLN A 506 1.68 -32.33 -7.80
CA GLN A 506 0.58 -33.00 -7.10
C GLN A 506 0.54 -32.63 -5.61
N TRP A 507 1.69 -32.66 -4.92
CA TRP A 507 1.77 -32.29 -3.51
C TRP A 507 1.52 -30.80 -3.28
N ARG A 508 1.96 -29.95 -4.21
CA ARG A 508 1.65 -28.53 -4.20
C ARG A 508 0.14 -28.30 -4.29
N SER A 509 -0.55 -28.94 -5.23
CA SER A 509 -2.01 -28.86 -5.34
C SER A 509 -2.71 -29.41 -4.11
N LEU A 510 -2.23 -30.52 -3.54
CA LEU A 510 -2.76 -31.09 -2.30
C LEU A 510 -2.66 -30.08 -1.14
N LEU A 511 -1.47 -29.50 -0.93
CA LEU A 511 -1.21 -28.55 0.15
C LEU A 511 -1.94 -27.22 -0.05
N ALA A 512 -2.13 -26.77 -1.28
CA ALA A 512 -2.93 -25.58 -1.59
C ALA A 512 -4.41 -25.76 -1.24
N ASN A 513 -4.94 -26.98 -1.36
CA ASN A 513 -6.32 -27.32 -1.04
C ASN A 513 -6.52 -27.86 0.39
N THR A 514 -5.47 -27.93 1.19
CA THR A 514 -5.53 -28.45 2.57
C THR A 514 -5.80 -27.30 3.55
N ALA A 515 -6.82 -27.46 4.40
CA ALA A 515 -7.13 -26.49 5.45
C ALA A 515 -5.97 -26.35 6.45
N ALA A 516 -5.78 -25.14 7.01
CA ALA A 516 -4.63 -24.82 7.86
C ALA A 516 -4.47 -25.77 9.06
N GLN A 517 -5.58 -26.21 9.67
CA GLN A 517 -5.56 -27.14 10.81
C GLN A 517 -5.08 -28.56 10.44
N ASP A 518 -5.26 -29.00 9.19
CA ASP A 518 -4.88 -30.33 8.72
C ASP A 518 -3.49 -30.36 8.05
N ARG A 519 -2.94 -29.17 7.72
CA ARG A 519 -1.71 -29.01 6.94
C ARG A 519 -0.53 -29.79 7.52
N ALA A 520 -0.29 -29.67 8.83
CA ALA A 520 0.82 -30.37 9.50
C ALA A 520 0.70 -31.91 9.39
N ARG A 521 -0.53 -32.45 9.51
CA ARG A 521 -0.79 -33.89 9.36
C ARG A 521 -0.52 -34.35 7.92
N VAL A 522 -0.96 -33.56 6.95
CA VAL A 522 -0.76 -33.87 5.52
C VAL A 522 0.72 -33.80 5.16
N VAL A 523 1.44 -32.76 5.57
CA VAL A 523 2.90 -32.64 5.37
C VAL A 523 3.62 -33.86 5.94
N GLU A 524 3.34 -34.25 7.18
CA GLU A 524 3.98 -35.39 7.82
C GLU A 524 3.68 -36.73 7.10
N SER A 525 2.49 -36.88 6.51
CA SER A 525 2.17 -38.09 5.72
C SER A 525 3.05 -38.26 4.47
N LEU A 526 3.67 -37.17 3.96
CA LEU A 526 4.53 -37.19 2.79
C LEU A 526 5.98 -37.60 3.11
N ARG A 527 6.33 -37.74 4.39
CA ARG A 527 7.67 -38.13 4.84
C ARG A 527 8.09 -39.52 4.33
N ALA A 528 7.19 -40.50 4.36
CA ALA A 528 7.51 -41.86 3.95
C ALA A 528 7.89 -41.97 2.45
N PRO A 529 7.14 -41.38 1.49
CA PRO A 529 7.56 -41.30 0.10
C PRO A 529 8.91 -40.58 -0.11
N ILE A 530 9.17 -39.50 0.64
CA ILE A 530 10.46 -38.78 0.57
C ILE A 530 11.60 -39.69 1.01
N ARG A 531 11.44 -40.38 2.13
CA ARG A 531 12.41 -41.35 2.65
C ARG A 531 12.69 -42.43 1.61
N GLU A 532 11.65 -43.07 1.09
CA GLU A 532 11.77 -44.12 0.08
C GLU A 532 12.60 -43.65 -1.13
N ARG A 533 12.29 -42.47 -1.67
CA ARG A 533 13.04 -41.87 -2.78
C ARG A 533 14.52 -41.63 -2.44
N LEU A 534 14.81 -41.10 -1.25
CA LEU A 534 16.19 -40.87 -0.82
C LEU A 534 17.00 -42.17 -0.68
N HIS A 535 16.36 -43.27 -0.29
CA HIS A 535 17.01 -44.58 -0.21
C HIS A 535 17.36 -45.18 -1.58
N GLU A 536 16.67 -44.78 -2.66
CA GLU A 536 17.04 -45.15 -4.04
C GLU A 536 18.39 -44.55 -4.45
N PHE A 537 18.82 -43.46 -3.81
CA PHE A 537 20.05 -42.76 -4.16
C PHE A 537 21.26 -43.48 -3.57
N CYS A 538 22.28 -43.68 -4.40
CA CYS A 538 23.52 -44.33 -3.97
C CYS A 538 24.30 -43.48 -2.96
N PHE A 539 24.09 -42.16 -2.96
CA PHE A 539 24.66 -41.24 -1.96
C PHE A 539 23.82 -39.98 -1.78
N VAL A 540 23.64 -39.55 -0.53
CA VAL A 540 23.06 -38.24 -0.17
C VAL A 540 24.01 -37.60 0.83
N GLY A 541 24.63 -36.49 0.44
CA GLY A 541 25.58 -35.74 1.27
C GLY A 541 24.96 -34.48 1.88
N LEU A 542 25.68 -33.89 2.85
CA LEU A 542 25.29 -32.64 3.49
C LEU A 542 26.28 -31.53 3.12
N GLN A 543 25.79 -30.36 2.74
CA GLN A 543 26.62 -29.20 2.46
C GLN A 543 27.37 -28.72 3.72
N GLU A 544 26.77 -28.87 4.90
CA GLU A 544 27.35 -28.52 6.19
C GLU A 544 28.60 -29.34 6.52
N ASP A 545 28.70 -30.54 5.95
CA ASP A 545 29.84 -31.46 6.06
C ASP A 545 30.37 -31.81 4.66
N PHE A 546 30.54 -30.79 3.83
CA PHE A 546 30.88 -30.93 2.41
C PHE A 546 32.16 -31.75 2.19
N ALA A 547 33.23 -31.47 2.92
CA ALA A 547 34.51 -32.15 2.77
C ALA A 547 34.40 -33.67 3.07
N ALA A 548 33.68 -34.06 4.12
CA ALA A 548 33.47 -35.48 4.40
C ALA A 548 32.51 -36.11 3.40
N SER A 549 31.45 -35.39 3.00
CA SER A 549 30.52 -35.82 1.95
C SER A 549 31.25 -36.14 0.64
N CYS A 550 32.16 -35.27 0.20
CA CYS A 550 33.01 -35.50 -0.97
C CYS A 550 33.91 -36.72 -0.80
N ARG A 551 34.59 -36.89 0.35
CA ARG A 551 35.45 -38.07 0.58
C ARG A 551 34.68 -39.39 0.48
N VAL A 552 33.47 -39.46 1.04
CA VAL A 552 32.62 -40.65 0.94
C VAL A 552 32.12 -40.84 -0.48
N LEU A 553 31.63 -39.78 -1.13
CA LEU A 553 31.17 -39.82 -2.51
C LEU A 553 32.26 -40.33 -3.47
N PHE A 554 33.45 -39.75 -3.46
CA PHE A 554 34.54 -40.16 -4.36
C PHE A 554 34.99 -41.61 -4.11
N ARG A 555 34.90 -42.10 -2.86
CA ARG A 555 35.08 -43.52 -2.56
C ARG A 555 34.00 -44.39 -3.23
N ILE A 556 32.73 -43.99 -3.18
CA ILE A 556 31.62 -44.67 -3.86
C ILE A 556 31.80 -44.64 -5.39
N LEU A 557 32.31 -43.54 -5.92
CA LEU A 557 32.65 -43.39 -7.34
C LEU A 557 33.88 -44.22 -7.76
N GLY A 558 34.64 -44.78 -6.81
CA GLY A 558 35.88 -45.52 -7.07
C GLY A 558 37.02 -44.63 -7.56
N ARG A 559 37.09 -43.38 -7.09
CA ARG A 559 38.04 -42.36 -7.52
C ARG A 559 38.74 -41.71 -6.32
N ALA A 560 39.95 -41.19 -6.53
CA ALA A 560 40.58 -40.31 -5.56
C ALA A 560 39.77 -39.01 -5.44
N CYS A 561 39.58 -38.50 -4.22
CA CYS A 561 38.90 -37.23 -4.00
C CYS A 561 39.87 -36.09 -4.36
N PRO A 562 39.51 -35.19 -5.30
CA PRO A 562 40.29 -33.99 -5.57
C PRO A 562 40.36 -33.06 -4.35
N GLU A 563 41.31 -32.12 -4.36
CA GLU A 563 41.38 -31.06 -3.33
C GLU A 563 40.13 -30.19 -3.36
N GLU A 564 39.69 -29.75 -2.17
CA GLU A 564 38.50 -28.92 -2.04
C GLU A 564 38.74 -27.53 -2.66
N ARG A 565 37.87 -27.14 -3.57
CA ARG A 565 37.92 -25.82 -4.20
C ARG A 565 36.73 -24.95 -3.78
N ALA A 566 37.02 -23.87 -3.04
CA ALA A 566 36.02 -22.88 -2.62
C ALA A 566 35.79 -21.78 -3.69
N ASP A 567 35.81 -22.17 -4.96
CA ASP A 567 35.91 -21.25 -6.10
C ASP A 567 34.68 -20.33 -6.29
N HIS A 568 33.51 -20.68 -5.72
CA HIS A 568 32.22 -20.06 -6.05
C HIS A 568 31.43 -19.55 -4.85
N SER A 569 32.09 -19.23 -3.73
CA SER A 569 31.44 -18.45 -2.67
C SER A 569 31.16 -17.03 -3.16
N VAL A 570 30.12 -16.35 -2.64
CA VAL A 570 29.84 -14.94 -3.02
C VAL A 570 31.04 -14.06 -2.64
N GLU A 571 31.70 -14.40 -1.54
CA GLU A 571 32.91 -13.77 -1.05
C GLU A 571 34.11 -13.95 -2.02
N THR A 572 34.26 -15.12 -2.64
CA THR A 572 35.30 -15.39 -3.67
C THR A 572 34.93 -14.73 -5.01
N LEU A 573 33.68 -14.85 -5.44
CA LEU A 573 33.19 -14.32 -6.72
C LEU A 573 33.22 -12.79 -6.77
N SER A 574 32.85 -12.11 -5.67
CA SER A 574 32.95 -10.64 -5.58
C SER A 574 34.37 -10.11 -5.53
N ALA A 575 35.36 -10.96 -5.26
CA ALA A 575 36.78 -10.60 -5.31
C ALA A 575 37.41 -10.78 -6.70
N ILE A 576 36.81 -11.63 -7.56
CA ILE A 576 37.39 -12.05 -8.84
C ILE A 576 36.61 -11.51 -10.04
N HIS A 577 35.28 -11.34 -9.93
CA HIS A 577 34.42 -10.92 -11.02
C HIS A 577 33.82 -9.53 -10.78
N SER A 578 33.99 -8.63 -11.76
CA SER A 578 33.44 -7.27 -11.75
C SER A 578 31.91 -7.19 -11.69
N HIS A 579 31.20 -8.28 -11.99
CA HIS A 579 29.74 -8.36 -12.00
C HIS A 579 29.13 -8.80 -10.65
N PHE A 580 29.95 -9.01 -9.61
CA PHE A 580 29.49 -9.37 -8.27
C PHE A 580 29.87 -8.29 -7.25
N ARG A 581 28.88 -7.79 -6.52
CA ARG A 581 29.04 -6.80 -5.46
C ARG A 581 29.21 -7.49 -4.11
N ARG A 582 30.17 -6.99 -3.32
CA ARG A 582 30.34 -7.42 -1.92
C ARG A 582 29.28 -6.75 -1.06
N LEU A 583 28.34 -7.54 -0.55
CA LEU A 583 27.23 -7.05 0.26
C LEU A 583 27.26 -7.67 1.67
N ALA A 584 26.87 -6.88 2.67
CA ALA A 584 26.68 -7.38 4.02
C ALA A 584 25.49 -8.37 4.06
N LYS A 585 25.67 -9.47 4.79
CA LYS A 585 24.60 -10.46 4.99
C LYS A 585 23.46 -9.78 5.78
N PRO A 586 22.22 -9.85 5.30
CA PRO A 586 21.08 -9.23 5.98
C PRO A 586 20.83 -9.91 7.33
N ALA A 587 20.37 -9.13 8.31
CA ALA A 587 19.88 -9.68 9.57
C ALA A 587 18.56 -10.43 9.31
N ILE A 588 18.39 -11.60 9.92
CA ILE A 588 17.16 -12.39 9.80
C ILE A 588 16.18 -11.89 10.86
N THR A 589 15.15 -11.16 10.44
CA THR A 589 14.05 -10.74 11.31
C THR A 589 13.04 -11.88 11.51
N ALA A 590 12.23 -11.83 12.57
CA ALA A 590 11.21 -12.86 12.80
C ALA A 590 10.18 -12.97 11.65
N PRO A 591 9.70 -11.87 11.03
CA PRO A 591 8.82 -11.96 9.86
C PRO A 591 9.50 -12.57 8.62
N ALA A 592 10.79 -12.27 8.41
CA ALA A 592 11.60 -12.86 7.34
C ALA A 592 11.80 -14.37 7.54
N ASP A 593 12.02 -14.80 8.78
CA ASP A 593 12.11 -16.21 9.15
C ASP A 593 10.81 -16.97 8.86
N GLN A 594 9.66 -16.38 9.19
CA GLN A 594 8.34 -16.93 8.87
C GLN A 594 8.09 -17.03 7.35
N ALA A 595 8.48 -16.00 6.59
CA ALA A 595 8.34 -16.00 5.14
C ALA A 595 9.14 -17.15 4.50
N MET A 596 10.39 -17.36 4.94
CA MET A 596 11.18 -18.50 4.49
C MET A 596 10.59 -19.84 4.93
N ALA A 597 10.13 -19.96 6.18
CA ALA A 597 9.56 -21.20 6.72
C ALA A 597 8.37 -21.73 5.90
N ALA A 598 7.52 -20.83 5.39
CA ALA A 598 6.39 -21.19 4.54
C ALA A 598 6.79 -21.80 3.18
N LEU A 599 8.04 -21.59 2.74
CA LEU A 599 8.55 -22.09 1.46
C LEU A 599 9.27 -23.44 1.56
N ILE A 600 9.53 -23.96 2.77
CA ILE A 600 10.45 -25.08 3.01
C ILE A 600 9.84 -26.24 3.81
N GLU A 601 8.52 -26.29 3.95
CA GLU A 601 7.84 -27.31 4.77
C GLU A 601 8.23 -28.74 4.39
N LEU A 602 8.30 -29.05 3.09
CA LEU A 602 8.71 -30.37 2.59
C LEU A 602 10.23 -30.53 2.54
N ASP A 603 10.95 -29.45 2.22
CA ASP A 603 12.41 -29.43 2.24
C ASP A 603 12.98 -29.73 3.64
N THR A 604 12.22 -29.39 4.68
CA THR A 604 12.55 -29.75 6.07
C THR A 604 12.52 -31.26 6.28
N LEU A 605 11.48 -31.94 5.78
CA LEU A 605 11.40 -33.41 5.83
C LEU A 605 12.53 -34.06 5.03
N VAL A 606 12.80 -33.54 3.82
CA VAL A 606 13.92 -33.99 2.97
C VAL A 606 15.24 -33.90 3.72
N TYR A 607 15.52 -32.75 4.35
CA TYR A 607 16.76 -32.53 5.07
C TYR A 607 16.91 -33.44 6.29
N GLU A 608 15.85 -33.65 7.06
CA GLU A 608 15.86 -34.55 8.23
C GLU A 608 16.12 -36.01 7.85
N GLU A 609 15.42 -36.51 6.82
CA GLU A 609 15.59 -37.88 6.32
C GLU A 609 16.98 -38.06 5.68
N ALA A 610 17.43 -37.09 4.89
CA ALA A 610 18.77 -37.09 4.30
C ALA A 610 19.87 -37.04 5.36
N SER A 611 19.70 -36.25 6.42
CA SER A 611 20.66 -36.16 7.53
C SER A 611 20.77 -37.48 8.29
N SER A 612 19.62 -38.13 8.53
CA SER A 612 19.57 -39.45 9.16
C SER A 612 20.28 -40.50 8.30
N LEU A 613 19.96 -40.53 7.00
CA LEU A 613 20.60 -41.42 6.03
C LEU A 613 22.11 -41.18 5.90
N TYR A 614 22.55 -39.92 5.92
CA TYR A 614 23.96 -39.55 5.88
C TYR A 614 24.72 -40.04 7.13
N ALA A 615 24.14 -39.86 8.32
CA ALA A 615 24.72 -40.32 9.57
C ALA A 615 24.89 -41.85 9.59
N GLU A 616 23.89 -42.61 9.14
CA GLU A 616 23.97 -44.07 9.01
C GLU A 616 25.13 -44.49 8.08
N ARG A 617 25.27 -43.81 6.93
CA ARG A 617 26.29 -44.14 5.93
C ARG A 617 27.70 -43.76 6.38
N LEU A 618 27.87 -42.70 7.17
CA LEU A 618 29.18 -42.34 7.75
C LEU A 618 29.69 -43.41 8.72
N VAL A 619 28.80 -44.01 9.51
CA VAL A 619 29.13 -45.12 10.41
C VAL A 619 29.58 -46.34 9.62
N VAL A 620 28.85 -46.69 8.55
CA VAL A 620 29.19 -47.84 7.67
C VAL A 620 30.52 -47.64 6.94
N HIS A 621 30.87 -46.40 6.57
CA HIS A 621 32.10 -46.07 5.83
C HIS A 621 33.27 -45.62 6.71
N GLY A 622 33.17 -45.75 8.04
CA GLY A 622 34.27 -45.55 8.99
C GLY A 622 34.76 -44.10 9.12
N VAL A 623 33.90 -43.12 8.87
CA VAL A 623 34.21 -41.69 9.05
C VAL A 623 33.45 -41.18 10.27
N VAL A 624 34.14 -41.01 11.40
CA VAL A 624 33.51 -40.48 12.63
C VAL A 624 33.22 -38.99 12.45
N ALA A 625 31.94 -38.61 12.39
CA ALA A 625 31.51 -37.21 12.39
C ALA A 625 31.73 -36.55 13.76
N LYS A 626 32.22 -35.31 13.77
CA LYS A 626 32.03 -34.40 14.90
C LYS A 626 30.61 -33.82 14.80
N PRO A 627 29.87 -33.70 15.92
CA PRO A 627 28.52 -33.14 15.89
C PRO A 627 28.55 -31.67 15.42
N PRO A 628 27.50 -31.20 14.71
CA PRO A 628 27.42 -29.84 14.23
C PRO A 628 27.38 -28.86 15.42
N ARG A 629 28.18 -27.80 15.36
CA ARG A 629 28.21 -26.74 16.37
C ARG A 629 26.95 -25.86 16.26
N GLY A 630 25.91 -26.19 17.04
CA GLY A 630 24.82 -25.27 17.37
C GLY A 630 25.15 -24.42 18.61
N ARG A 631 24.88 -23.11 18.58
CA ARG A 631 24.86 -22.26 19.77
C ARG A 631 23.69 -22.67 20.70
N PRO A 632 23.82 -22.47 22.02
CA PRO A 632 22.85 -22.94 23.01
C PRO A 632 21.64 -21.99 23.13
N ASP A 633 20.60 -22.54 23.76
CA ASP A 633 19.39 -21.91 24.29
C ASP A 633 18.18 -21.75 23.36
N LEU A 634 17.32 -22.78 23.36
CA LEU A 634 15.89 -22.57 23.56
C LEU A 634 15.31 -23.67 24.49
N VAL A 635 14.66 -23.17 25.53
CA VAL A 635 14.04 -23.82 26.68
C VAL A 635 13.20 -25.07 26.32
N GLN A 636 13.53 -26.22 26.92
CA GLN A 636 12.61 -27.36 26.99
C GLN A 636 11.55 -27.16 28.10
N PRO A 637 10.25 -27.37 27.85
CA PRO A 637 9.28 -27.54 28.91
C PRO A 637 9.38 -28.96 29.48
N LYS A 638 9.66 -29.05 30.79
CA LYS A 638 9.74 -30.29 31.56
C LYS A 638 8.39 -31.03 31.57
N ILE A 639 8.31 -32.16 30.87
CA ILE A 639 7.25 -33.17 31.12
C ILE A 639 7.72 -34.08 32.26
N ARG A 640 7.09 -33.94 33.44
CA ARG A 640 7.26 -34.84 34.59
C ARG A 640 6.58 -36.18 34.30
N ALA A 641 7.35 -37.24 34.07
CA ALA A 641 6.86 -38.61 34.16
C ALA A 641 6.75 -39.04 35.64
N ARG A 642 5.51 -39.27 36.11
CA ARG A 642 5.22 -39.96 37.37
C ARG A 642 5.55 -41.46 37.21
N ARG A 643 6.59 -41.94 37.90
CA ARG A 643 6.80 -43.38 38.14
C ARG A 643 5.87 -43.85 39.24
N ALA A 644 4.92 -44.71 38.92
CA ALA A 644 4.22 -45.55 39.90
C ALA A 644 5.15 -46.67 40.34
N LYS A 645 5.40 -46.75 41.65
CA LYS A 645 6.24 -47.74 42.32
C LYS A 645 5.31 -48.85 42.82
N ALA A 646 5.37 -50.04 42.22
CA ALA A 646 4.77 -51.23 42.78
C ALA A 646 5.63 -51.70 43.98
N ARG A 647 4.99 -51.89 45.12
CA ARG A 647 5.58 -52.47 46.33
C ARG A 647 5.64 -54.00 46.18
N GLY A 648 6.79 -54.56 46.52
CA GLY A 648 6.96 -55.94 46.95
C GLY A 648 7.92 -55.94 48.13
N GLN A 649 7.34 -56.24 49.31
CA GLN A 649 7.94 -56.47 50.64
C GLN A 649 8.51 -55.25 51.38
#